data_AF-A0A924B284-F1
#
_entry.id   AF-A0A924B284-F1
#
_cell.length_a   1.000
_cell.length_b   1.000
_cell.length_c   1.000
_cell.angle_alpha   90.00
_cell.angle_beta   90.00
_cell.angle_gamma   90.00
#
_symmetry.space_group_name_H-M   'P 1'
#
loop_
_entity.id
_entity.type
_entity.pdbx_description
1 polymer ?
#
loop_
_entity_poly.entity_id
_entity_poly.type
_entity_poly.pdbx_seq_one_letter_code
_entity_poly.pdbx_strand_id
1 'polypeptide(L)'
;DFQKRQNIKANSVLGKKEGWALGVIKKNGTTLRNFISWIEEASDDVINSCPVLIIDDESDQSSINTNEPDEDPTTINGLIRDLMDRFSVCSYVGYTATPFANVLISAENTDDLYPRDFLVSLEKPIGYVGTEELFGRETLGSGLLNEGYPVIREIPLEDIAAFSATKKKKKTGASEELVNSLSVAIDSFIVGCSMRLSRNQWQQHMTMLIHTSQAIGDHQKLKDMISDHIDLMKIDRESNDKELRLRLEQIYLNDFKKVSAKFPDAKVASFEDVWDNSERFIAKLEIIMENSKSEERLTFDRPDPLWGIVIGGNVLSRGLTLEGLTVSYFHRTSKGYDTLLQMGRWFGYRPDYVDLTRIFVTNEMQSKFYHLATVEQEIRDEIRAMAANKEKPIDVGLKIRTHPSMTVTSNLKMRNARVTHLTYSGSKIQSLWMNLKNEKLLDHNFKSTIDFISLLEKYHGNFKPEVFDDFSASLLYMNVSSELILQYLHTQKFSQANSNFDQKNLVQYIKDIVEFGELNKWSVAIMSNKSGTPLDVAGKTVYKMDRSIMKRTYSERDLEASHIKVITVPKDEFIDLKDCFADPTWRSVEQAIESMPTSKRSEMVFRQTVRPQDRGLLLLYPINGNTQMSDSEYQQNFESEAMTMQIKSKRDFFGVCFIFPTTSKRPNTFKYVVNETV
;
A
#
# COMPACT_ATOMS: atom_id res chain seq x y z
N ASP A 1 11.16 -17.29 -27.85
CA ASP A 1 12.61 -17.54 -27.71
C ASP A 1 13.33 -17.15 -28.98
N PHE A 2 14.22 -16.14 -28.90
CA PHE A 2 15.08 -15.75 -30.02
C PHE A 2 16.28 -16.70 -30.06
N GLN A 3 16.23 -17.68 -30.96
CA GLN A 3 17.30 -18.66 -31.14
C GLN A 3 18.23 -18.21 -32.28
N LYS A 4 19.53 -18.49 -32.17
CA LYS A 4 20.59 -18.15 -33.15
C LYS A 4 20.32 -18.56 -34.61
N ARG A 5 19.28 -19.35 -34.89
CA ARG A 5 18.92 -19.85 -36.23
C ARG A 5 17.61 -19.22 -36.73
N GLN A 6 17.49 -17.89 -36.67
CA GLN A 6 16.42 -17.23 -37.44
C GLN A 6 16.85 -17.12 -38.90
N ASN A 7 16.01 -17.58 -39.83
CA ASN A 7 16.24 -17.45 -41.28
C ASN A 7 16.04 -16.00 -41.80
N ILE A 8 15.79 -15.03 -40.91
CA ILE A 8 15.52 -13.64 -41.26
C ILE A 8 16.78 -12.83 -40.94
N LYS A 9 17.34 -12.13 -41.93
CA LYS A 9 18.55 -11.31 -41.75
C LYS A 9 18.22 -9.94 -41.13
N ALA A 10 19.02 -9.47 -40.18
CA ALA A 10 18.81 -8.16 -39.54
C ALA A 10 18.74 -7.01 -40.54
N ASN A 11 19.64 -6.97 -41.54
CA ASN A 11 19.62 -5.96 -42.61
C ASN A 11 18.27 -5.87 -43.34
N SER A 12 17.55 -6.99 -43.50
CA SER A 12 16.25 -7.01 -44.19
C SER A 12 15.10 -6.47 -43.34
N VAL A 13 15.24 -6.51 -42.01
CA VAL A 13 14.22 -6.06 -41.06
C VAL A 13 14.47 -4.60 -40.69
N LEU A 14 15.70 -4.29 -40.29
CA LEU A 14 16.12 -2.96 -39.84
C LEU A 14 16.28 -1.98 -41.01
N GLY A 15 16.66 -2.47 -42.21
CA GLY A 15 16.85 -1.64 -43.39
C GLY A 15 15.57 -1.28 -44.16
N LYS A 16 14.39 -1.63 -43.64
CA LYS A 16 13.11 -1.26 -44.27
C LYS A 16 12.90 0.26 -44.15
N LYS A 17 12.77 0.92 -45.29
CA LYS A 17 12.49 2.37 -45.37
C LYS A 17 11.04 2.73 -45.04
N GLU A 18 10.10 1.80 -45.20
CA GLU A 18 8.68 1.99 -44.90
C GLU A 18 8.15 0.86 -44.00
N GLY A 19 7.30 1.23 -43.04
CA GLY A 19 6.70 0.32 -42.06
C GLY A 19 7.45 0.23 -40.74
N TRP A 20 7.06 -0.73 -39.91
CA TRP A 20 7.69 -1.02 -38.61
C TRP A 20 7.90 -2.51 -38.45
N ALA A 21 8.89 -2.87 -37.63
CA ALA A 21 9.12 -4.23 -37.16
C ALA A 21 8.81 -4.31 -35.67
N LEU A 22 8.17 -5.40 -35.24
CA LEU A 22 7.90 -5.67 -33.83
C LEU A 22 8.61 -6.94 -33.40
N GLY A 23 9.49 -6.82 -32.40
CA GLY A 23 10.15 -7.94 -31.74
C GLY A 23 9.56 -8.16 -30.36
N VAL A 24 9.01 -9.35 -30.11
CA VAL A 24 8.60 -9.76 -28.76
C VAL A 24 9.67 -10.69 -28.20
N ILE A 25 10.44 -10.17 -27.23
CA ILE A 25 11.67 -10.82 -26.76
C ILE A 25 11.54 -11.11 -25.27
N LYS A 26 11.82 -12.36 -24.90
CA LYS A 26 11.89 -12.75 -23.50
C LYS A 26 13.11 -12.09 -22.85
N LYS A 27 12.90 -11.36 -21.76
CA LYS A 27 13.95 -10.76 -20.90
C LYS A 27 14.77 -11.85 -20.21
N ASN A 28 15.71 -12.43 -20.96
CA ASN A 28 16.57 -13.54 -20.56
C ASN A 28 17.96 -13.34 -21.18
N GLY A 29 19.02 -13.58 -20.39
CA GLY A 29 20.38 -13.23 -20.81
C GLY A 29 20.86 -13.93 -22.08
N THR A 30 20.49 -15.20 -22.28
CA THR A 30 20.84 -15.93 -23.50
C THR A 30 20.08 -15.39 -24.71
N THR A 31 18.78 -15.14 -24.54
CA THR A 31 17.92 -14.59 -25.59
C THR A 31 18.38 -13.19 -26.02
N LEU A 32 18.68 -12.31 -25.06
CA LEU A 32 19.15 -10.95 -25.34
C LEU A 32 20.52 -10.96 -26.03
N ARG A 33 21.48 -11.79 -25.59
CA ARG A 33 22.77 -11.94 -26.28
C ARG A 33 22.61 -12.39 -27.73
N ASN A 34 21.73 -13.36 -27.98
CA ASN A 34 21.46 -13.82 -29.35
C ASN A 34 20.82 -12.72 -30.20
N PHE A 35 19.94 -11.90 -29.61
CA PHE A 35 19.30 -10.79 -30.31
C PHE A 35 20.27 -9.67 -30.65
N ILE A 36 21.14 -9.28 -29.71
CA ILE A 36 22.22 -8.31 -29.94
C ILE A 36 23.15 -8.80 -31.05
N SER A 37 23.60 -10.07 -30.96
CA SER A 37 24.44 -10.67 -31.99
C SER A 37 23.78 -10.70 -33.37
N TRP A 38 22.45 -10.81 -33.44
CA TRP A 38 21.71 -10.73 -34.70
C TRP A 38 21.65 -9.29 -35.23
N ILE A 39 21.45 -8.28 -34.36
CA ILE A 39 21.51 -6.87 -34.76
C ILE A 39 22.89 -6.53 -35.33
N GLU A 40 23.96 -7.05 -34.73
CA GLU A 40 25.34 -6.85 -35.18
C GLU A 40 25.64 -7.48 -36.56
N GLU A 41 24.75 -8.31 -37.13
CA GLU A 41 24.85 -8.76 -38.52
C GLU A 41 24.41 -7.68 -39.53
N ALA A 42 23.71 -6.64 -39.07
CA ALA A 42 23.34 -5.51 -39.91
C ALA A 42 24.52 -4.55 -40.11
N SER A 43 24.53 -3.85 -41.25
CA SER A 43 25.56 -2.82 -41.50
C SER A 43 25.33 -1.60 -40.61
N ASP A 44 26.40 -0.92 -40.21
CA ASP A 44 26.35 0.29 -39.38
C ASP A 44 25.40 1.36 -39.96
N ASP A 45 25.36 1.55 -41.28
CA ASP A 45 24.44 2.48 -41.94
C ASP A 45 22.97 2.16 -41.67
N VAL A 46 22.62 0.89 -41.60
CA VAL A 46 21.25 0.42 -41.33
C VAL A 46 20.92 0.61 -39.85
N ILE A 47 21.85 0.26 -38.96
CA ILE A 47 21.67 0.42 -37.51
C ILE A 47 21.51 1.91 -37.16
N ASN A 48 22.38 2.77 -37.70
CA ASN A 48 22.37 4.20 -37.44
C ASN A 48 21.19 4.95 -38.06
N SER A 49 20.48 4.34 -39.02
CA SER A 49 19.30 4.93 -39.66
C SER A 49 17.97 4.36 -39.14
N CYS A 50 18.02 3.39 -38.24
CA CYS A 50 16.85 2.72 -37.68
C CYS A 50 16.46 3.31 -36.32
N PRO A 51 15.35 4.07 -36.20
CA PRO A 51 14.82 4.48 -34.91
C PRO A 51 14.25 3.27 -34.15
N VAL A 52 14.59 3.14 -32.88
CA VAL A 52 14.14 2.03 -32.03
C VAL A 52 13.40 2.53 -30.79
N LEU A 53 12.29 1.86 -30.50
CA LEU A 53 11.57 1.98 -29.23
C LEU A 53 11.66 0.64 -28.49
N ILE A 54 12.27 0.67 -27.30
CA ILE A 54 12.34 -0.47 -26.39
C ILE A 54 11.28 -0.27 -25.31
N ILE A 55 10.35 -1.20 -25.20
CA ILE A 55 9.37 -1.27 -24.11
C ILE A 55 9.77 -2.41 -23.19
N ASP A 56 10.20 -2.07 -21.98
CA ASP A 56 10.57 -3.05 -20.96
C ASP A 56 9.42 -3.26 -19.99
N ASP A 57 8.66 -4.34 -20.22
CA ASP A 57 7.60 -4.80 -19.33
C ASP A 57 8.20 -5.37 -18.03
N GLU A 58 7.56 -5.07 -16.89
CA GLU A 58 8.03 -5.41 -15.55
C GLU A 58 9.47 -4.91 -15.30
N SER A 59 9.70 -3.63 -15.60
CA SER A 59 11.04 -2.99 -15.55
C SER A 59 11.65 -2.92 -14.15
N ASP A 60 10.87 -3.15 -13.09
CA ASP A 60 11.30 -3.18 -11.69
C ASP A 60 11.92 -4.52 -11.28
N GLN A 61 11.86 -5.55 -12.15
CA GLN A 61 12.33 -6.89 -11.81
C GLN A 61 13.79 -7.14 -12.21
N SER A 62 14.04 -7.56 -13.45
CA SER A 62 15.38 -7.99 -13.90
C SER A 62 16.23 -6.86 -14.48
N SER A 63 15.61 -5.73 -14.78
CA SER A 63 16.26 -4.58 -15.41
C SER A 63 16.95 -3.69 -14.39
N ILE A 64 16.63 -3.84 -13.09
CA ILE A 64 17.29 -3.13 -12.00
C ILE A 64 18.70 -3.71 -11.81
N ASN A 65 19.71 -2.83 -11.82
CA ASN A 65 21.04 -3.23 -11.37
C ASN A 65 21.02 -3.44 -9.85
N THR A 66 21.49 -4.60 -9.39
CA THR A 66 21.61 -4.93 -7.97
C THR A 66 23.06 -5.10 -7.51
N ASN A 67 24.02 -5.00 -8.43
CA ASN A 67 25.45 -4.95 -8.13
C ASN A 67 25.85 -3.53 -7.74
N GLU A 68 27.01 -3.39 -7.09
CA GLU A 68 27.51 -2.08 -6.68
C GLU A 68 27.86 -1.19 -7.89
N PRO A 69 27.81 0.15 -7.78
CA PRO A 69 28.09 1.05 -8.92
C PRO A 69 29.49 0.92 -9.51
N ASP A 70 30.45 0.43 -8.71
CA ASP A 70 31.84 0.17 -9.07
C ASP A 70 32.08 -1.26 -9.60
N GLU A 71 31.04 -2.10 -9.63
CA GLU A 71 31.06 -3.45 -10.21
C GLU A 71 30.37 -3.49 -11.58
N ASP A 72 30.63 -4.55 -12.34
CA ASP A 72 29.91 -4.81 -13.58
C ASP A 72 28.39 -4.90 -13.32
N PRO A 73 27.54 -4.31 -14.19
CA PRO A 73 26.10 -4.36 -14.02
C PRO A 73 25.58 -5.80 -14.05
N THR A 74 24.41 -6.02 -13.44
CA THR A 74 23.73 -7.32 -13.55
C THR A 74 23.51 -7.69 -15.02
N THR A 75 23.59 -8.98 -15.34
CA THR A 75 23.61 -9.46 -16.74
C THR A 75 22.48 -8.90 -17.60
N ILE A 76 21.25 -8.81 -17.07
CA ILE A 76 20.11 -8.30 -17.84
C ILE A 76 20.19 -6.77 -17.99
N ASN A 77 20.51 -6.05 -16.92
CA ASN A 77 20.68 -4.60 -16.96
C ASN A 77 21.78 -4.21 -17.95
N GLY A 78 22.95 -4.85 -17.90
CA GLY A 78 24.05 -4.65 -18.85
C GLY A 78 23.63 -4.91 -20.30
N LEU A 79 22.94 -6.03 -20.56
CA LEU A 79 22.48 -6.34 -21.94
C LEU A 79 21.42 -5.35 -22.46
N ILE A 80 20.59 -4.78 -21.60
CA ILE A 80 19.65 -3.73 -22.01
C ILE A 80 20.41 -2.44 -22.37
N ARG A 81 21.40 -2.05 -21.56
CA ARG A 81 22.27 -0.91 -21.84
C ARG A 81 23.04 -1.12 -23.16
N ASP A 82 23.67 -2.28 -23.32
CA ASP A 82 24.38 -2.66 -24.54
C ASP A 82 23.48 -2.55 -25.78
N LEU A 83 22.22 -3.02 -25.67
CA LEU A 83 21.24 -2.96 -26.74
C LEU A 83 20.87 -1.51 -27.09
N MET A 84 20.69 -0.64 -26.09
CA MET A 84 20.41 0.78 -26.30
C MET A 84 21.58 1.46 -27.01
N ASP A 85 22.81 1.18 -26.59
CA ASP A 85 24.03 1.78 -27.12
C ASP A 85 24.35 1.37 -28.57
N ARG A 86 23.71 0.31 -29.09
CA ARG A 86 23.86 -0.07 -30.51
C ARG A 86 23.17 0.89 -31.47
N PHE A 87 22.12 1.59 -31.06
CA PHE A 87 21.32 2.42 -31.95
C PHE A 87 21.59 3.91 -31.72
N SER A 88 21.75 4.67 -32.81
CA SER A 88 21.93 6.13 -32.76
C SER A 88 20.66 6.87 -32.29
N VAL A 89 19.48 6.27 -32.52
CA VAL A 89 18.17 6.82 -32.15
C VAL A 89 17.40 5.73 -31.40
N CYS A 90 17.50 5.74 -30.06
CA CYS A 90 16.84 4.79 -29.18
C CYS A 90 16.01 5.51 -28.12
N SER A 91 14.75 5.08 -27.94
CA SER A 91 13.91 5.45 -26.81
C SER A 91 13.65 4.22 -25.94
N TYR A 92 13.85 4.35 -24.63
CA TYR A 92 13.57 3.30 -23.66
C TYR A 92 12.39 3.69 -22.77
N VAL A 93 11.41 2.80 -22.65
CA VAL A 93 10.23 2.98 -21.81
C VAL A 93 10.11 1.79 -20.88
N GLY A 94 10.36 2.02 -19.59
CA GLY A 94 10.05 1.05 -18.54
C GLY A 94 8.55 1.09 -18.22
N TYR A 95 7.91 -0.07 -18.26
CA TYR A 95 6.50 -0.24 -17.93
C TYR A 95 6.37 -1.20 -16.75
N THR A 96 5.74 -0.76 -15.66
CA THR A 96 5.56 -1.60 -14.47
C THR A 96 4.38 -1.12 -13.64
N ALA A 97 3.74 -2.04 -12.90
CA ALA A 97 2.78 -1.70 -11.86
C ALA A 97 3.48 -1.15 -10.60
N THR A 98 4.75 -1.47 -10.38
CA THR A 98 5.51 -1.22 -9.15
C THR A 98 6.81 -0.47 -9.43
N PRO A 99 6.77 0.85 -9.68
CA PRO A 99 7.95 1.60 -10.10
C PRO A 99 8.98 1.84 -8.98
N PHE A 100 8.76 1.29 -7.77
CA PHE A 100 9.59 1.56 -6.59
C PHE A 100 11.09 1.34 -6.84
N ALA A 101 11.46 0.21 -7.45
CA ALA A 101 12.86 -0.06 -7.70
C ALA A 101 13.45 0.83 -8.82
N ASN A 102 12.64 1.20 -9.82
CA ASN A 102 13.07 2.06 -10.92
C ASN A 102 13.38 3.49 -10.44
N VAL A 103 12.53 4.04 -9.58
CA VAL A 103 12.76 5.40 -9.03
C VAL A 103 13.95 5.45 -8.06
N LEU A 104 14.40 4.29 -7.55
CA LEU A 104 15.57 4.18 -6.67
C LEU A 104 16.91 4.10 -7.41
N ILE A 105 16.92 3.86 -8.72
CA ILE A 105 18.14 3.87 -9.54
C ILE A 105 18.85 5.23 -9.37
N SER A 106 20.18 5.23 -9.28
CA SER A 106 20.91 6.48 -9.10
C SER A 106 20.79 7.38 -10.33
N ALA A 107 20.23 8.58 -10.13
CA ALA A 107 20.19 9.64 -11.13
C ALA A 107 21.58 10.14 -11.56
N GLU A 108 22.61 9.93 -10.74
CA GLU A 108 23.99 10.32 -11.05
C GLU A 108 24.65 9.40 -12.08
N ASN A 109 24.19 8.15 -12.20
CA ASN A 109 24.69 7.22 -13.19
C ASN A 109 23.91 7.43 -14.51
N THR A 110 24.48 8.24 -15.40
CA THR A 110 23.90 8.53 -16.72
C THR A 110 23.97 7.37 -17.69
N ASP A 111 24.49 6.22 -17.30
CA ASP A 111 24.49 5.03 -18.14
C ASP A 111 23.49 3.97 -17.64
N ASP A 112 22.81 4.21 -16.51
CA ASP A 112 21.78 3.33 -15.96
C ASP A 112 20.35 3.72 -16.40
N LEU A 113 19.40 2.82 -16.15
CA LEU A 113 18.01 2.89 -16.59
C LEU A 113 17.12 3.77 -15.69
N TYR A 114 17.69 4.80 -15.05
CA TYR A 114 16.92 5.79 -14.29
C TYR A 114 15.95 6.53 -15.23
N PRO A 115 14.66 6.70 -14.88
CA PRO A 115 13.68 7.36 -15.75
C PRO A 115 13.91 8.87 -15.80
N ARG A 116 14.82 9.36 -16.65
CA ARG A 116 15.28 10.77 -16.64
C ARG A 116 14.28 11.77 -17.20
N ASP A 117 13.58 11.39 -18.26
CA ASP A 117 12.81 12.33 -19.08
C ASP A 117 11.37 12.49 -18.62
N PHE A 118 10.72 11.41 -18.20
CA PHE A 118 9.34 11.43 -17.74
C PHE A 118 9.01 10.28 -16.78
N LEU A 119 7.99 10.51 -15.96
CA LEU A 119 7.26 9.50 -15.20
C LEU A 119 5.77 9.77 -15.41
N VAL A 120 5.03 8.77 -15.86
CA VAL A 120 3.59 8.90 -16.13
C VAL A 120 2.85 7.84 -15.35
N SER A 121 1.93 8.27 -14.49
CA SER A 121 0.99 7.38 -13.83
C SER A 121 -0.22 7.19 -14.73
N LEU A 122 -0.44 5.96 -15.21
CA LEU A 122 -1.65 5.65 -15.96
C LEU A 122 -2.88 5.68 -15.05
N GLU A 123 -3.96 6.24 -15.60
CA GLU A 123 -5.25 6.22 -14.93
C GLU A 123 -5.74 4.78 -14.76
N LYS A 124 -6.35 4.54 -13.62
CA LYS A 124 -6.90 3.24 -13.30
C LYS A 124 -8.13 2.99 -14.19
N PRO A 125 -8.19 1.85 -14.89
CA PRO A 125 -9.37 1.49 -15.67
C PRO A 125 -10.62 1.32 -14.79
N ILE A 126 -11.77 1.68 -15.35
CA ILE A 126 -13.08 1.50 -14.70
C ILE A 126 -13.30 -0.01 -14.43
N GLY A 127 -13.71 -0.34 -13.20
CA GLY A 127 -14.02 -1.71 -12.79
C GLY A 127 -12.81 -2.58 -12.43
N TYR A 128 -11.57 -2.07 -12.52
CA TYR A 128 -10.42 -2.78 -11.97
C TYR A 128 -10.47 -2.76 -10.44
N VAL A 129 -10.14 -3.88 -9.79
CA VAL A 129 -10.07 -3.99 -8.34
C VAL A 129 -8.61 -4.16 -7.93
N GLY A 130 -8.04 -3.12 -7.30
CA GLY A 130 -6.64 -3.04 -6.89
C GLY A 130 -6.47 -3.17 -5.37
N THR A 131 -5.30 -2.76 -4.88
CA THR A 131 -4.96 -2.86 -3.46
C THR A 131 -5.83 -1.95 -2.60
N GLU A 132 -6.05 -0.70 -3.00
CA GLU A 132 -6.87 0.24 -2.24
C GLU A 132 -8.34 -0.21 -2.14
N GLU A 133 -8.90 -0.83 -3.19
CA GLU A 133 -10.29 -1.31 -3.15
C GLU A 133 -10.46 -2.53 -2.28
N LEU A 134 -9.45 -3.38 -2.12
CA LEU A 134 -9.60 -4.62 -1.34
C LEU A 134 -9.21 -4.43 0.12
N PHE A 135 -8.12 -3.70 0.36
CA PHE A 135 -7.52 -3.56 1.68
C PHE A 135 -7.79 -2.21 2.32
N GLY A 136 -8.21 -1.22 1.53
CA GLY A 136 -8.28 0.16 1.95
C GLY A 136 -6.91 0.84 1.93
N ARG A 137 -6.90 2.12 2.27
CA ARG A 137 -5.70 2.93 2.49
C ARG A 137 -5.98 4.07 3.44
N GLU A 138 -4.95 4.79 3.84
CA GLU A 138 -5.10 6.01 4.60
C GLU A 138 -5.72 7.12 3.73
N THR A 139 -6.41 8.04 4.39
CA THR A 139 -6.92 9.25 3.75
C THR A 139 -5.75 10.17 3.42
N LEU A 140 -5.57 10.43 2.13
CA LEU A 140 -4.65 11.45 1.63
C LEU A 140 -5.51 12.67 1.26
N GLY A 141 -5.33 13.80 1.92
CA GLY A 141 -6.13 15.00 1.67
C GLY A 141 -7.53 15.01 2.28
N SER A 142 -8.49 15.62 1.58
CA SER A 142 -9.89 15.85 2.04
C SER A 142 -10.84 14.68 1.79
N GLY A 143 -10.30 13.50 1.49
CA GLY A 143 -11.09 12.33 1.14
C GLY A 143 -11.79 11.69 2.34
N LEU A 144 -12.79 10.84 2.05
CA LEU A 144 -13.32 9.88 3.02
C LEU A 144 -12.29 8.76 3.23
N LEU A 145 -12.36 8.03 4.34
CA LEU A 145 -11.50 6.89 4.57
C LEU A 145 -11.82 5.82 3.50
N ASN A 146 -10.82 5.40 2.74
CA ASN A 146 -10.98 4.22 1.89
C ASN A 146 -10.74 2.97 2.75
N GLU A 147 -11.80 2.30 3.13
CA GLU A 147 -11.74 1.09 3.95
C GLU A 147 -11.53 -0.19 3.14
N GLY A 148 -11.60 -0.08 1.82
CA GLY A 148 -11.69 -1.23 0.94
C GLY A 148 -12.99 -2.02 1.12
N TYR A 149 -13.10 -3.10 0.35
CA TYR A 149 -14.26 -3.95 0.30
C TYR A 149 -14.26 -4.91 1.50
N PRO A 150 -15.45 -5.25 2.04
CA PRO A 150 -15.57 -6.13 3.22
C PRO A 150 -15.37 -7.62 2.86
N VAL A 151 -14.36 -7.93 2.06
CA VAL A 151 -14.05 -9.25 1.48
C VAL A 151 -12.84 -9.92 2.14
N ILE A 152 -12.11 -9.21 3.00
CA ILE A 152 -10.95 -9.74 3.73
C ILE A 152 -11.37 -10.48 5.00
N ARG A 153 -10.87 -11.71 5.21
CA ARG A 153 -11.07 -12.57 6.38
C ARG A 153 -9.72 -12.84 7.05
N GLU A 154 -9.68 -12.73 8.37
CA GLU A 154 -8.47 -12.99 9.14
C GLU A 154 -8.30 -14.49 9.38
N ILE A 155 -7.09 -15.00 9.16
CA ILE A 155 -6.70 -16.35 9.58
C ILE A 155 -6.28 -16.30 11.06
N PRO A 156 -6.95 -17.05 11.97
CA PRO A 156 -6.61 -17.08 13.38
C PRO A 156 -5.18 -17.55 13.66
N LEU A 157 -4.55 -17.02 14.73
CA LEU A 157 -3.17 -17.38 15.13
C LEU A 157 -3.00 -18.88 15.45
N GLU A 158 -4.05 -19.53 15.96
CA GLU A 158 -4.06 -20.98 16.24
C GLU A 158 -3.91 -21.82 14.97
N ASP A 159 -4.60 -21.45 13.89
CA ASP A 159 -4.50 -22.11 12.60
C ASP A 159 -3.16 -21.82 11.91
N ILE A 160 -2.65 -20.60 12.08
CA ILE A 160 -1.28 -20.23 11.66
C ILE A 160 -0.24 -21.13 12.34
N ALA A 161 -0.41 -21.38 13.65
CA ALA A 161 0.49 -22.24 14.41
C ALA A 161 0.39 -23.70 13.99
N ALA A 162 -0.81 -24.19 13.63
CA ALA A 162 -1.01 -25.56 13.17
C ALA A 162 -0.22 -25.87 11.87
N PHE A 163 -0.17 -24.94 10.91
CA PHE A 163 0.68 -25.07 9.72
C PHE A 163 2.19 -25.02 10.02
N SER A 164 2.59 -24.39 11.13
CA SER A 164 3.99 -24.32 11.55
C SER A 164 4.42 -25.51 12.42
N ALA A 165 3.50 -26.10 13.19
CA ALA A 165 3.76 -27.20 14.13
C ALA A 165 4.03 -28.55 13.43
N THR A 166 3.52 -28.74 12.21
CA THR A 166 3.85 -29.89 11.34
C THR A 166 5.36 -29.98 11.02
N LYS A 167 6.14 -28.90 11.23
CA LYS A 167 7.62 -28.95 11.13
C LYS A 167 8.33 -29.54 12.36
N LYS A 168 7.68 -29.68 13.52
CA LYS A 168 8.36 -30.02 14.80
C LYS A 168 7.90 -31.30 15.51
N LYS A 169 6.84 -32.01 15.07
CA LYS A 169 6.46 -33.30 15.67
C LYS A 169 6.31 -34.42 14.64
N LYS A 170 7.24 -35.37 14.69
CA LYS A 170 7.04 -36.76 14.25
C LYS A 170 6.60 -37.59 15.46
N LYS A 171 5.69 -38.54 15.20
CA LYS A 171 5.17 -39.62 16.06
C LYS A 171 3.97 -39.25 16.95
N THR A 172 2.77 -39.44 16.40
CA THR A 172 1.66 -40.27 16.93
C THR A 172 0.52 -40.20 15.91
N GLY A 173 -0.07 -41.34 15.54
CA GLY A 173 -1.08 -41.48 14.48
C GLY A 173 -2.46 -40.90 14.82
N ALA A 174 -2.54 -39.58 15.02
CA ALA A 174 -3.79 -38.84 14.91
C ALA A 174 -4.00 -38.46 13.44
N SER A 175 -5.21 -38.60 12.92
CA SER A 175 -5.59 -38.08 11.60
C SER A 175 -5.30 -36.58 11.55
N GLU A 176 -4.52 -36.13 10.57
CA GLU A 176 -4.28 -34.70 10.32
C GLU A 176 -5.57 -34.13 9.70
N GLU A 177 -6.45 -33.55 10.51
CA GLU A 177 -7.64 -32.83 10.03
C GLU A 177 -7.27 -31.47 9.44
N LEU A 178 -8.06 -31.00 8.46
CA LEU A 178 -7.94 -29.64 7.93
C LEU A 178 -8.16 -28.61 9.04
N VAL A 179 -7.33 -27.57 9.07
CA VAL A 179 -7.53 -26.46 10.01
C VAL A 179 -8.86 -25.76 9.75
N ASN A 180 -9.48 -25.27 10.81
CA ASN A 180 -10.84 -24.75 10.76
C ASN A 180 -11.00 -23.58 9.77
N SER A 181 -10.09 -22.61 9.75
CA SER A 181 -10.15 -21.50 8.79
C SER A 181 -10.03 -21.93 7.34
N LEU A 182 -9.33 -23.02 7.04
CA LEU A 182 -9.23 -23.56 5.68
C LEU A 182 -10.52 -24.25 5.28
N SER A 183 -11.13 -25.02 6.20
CA SER A 183 -12.47 -25.59 6.00
C SER A 183 -13.51 -24.50 5.71
N VAL A 184 -13.54 -23.44 6.54
CA VAL A 184 -14.41 -22.28 6.33
C VAL A 184 -14.14 -21.57 4.99
N ALA A 185 -12.88 -21.51 4.54
CA ALA A 185 -12.54 -20.93 3.25
C ALA A 185 -13.04 -21.78 2.07
N ILE A 186 -12.98 -23.11 2.17
CA ILE A 186 -13.53 -24.03 1.17
C ILE A 186 -15.06 -23.92 1.13
N ASP A 187 -15.73 -23.91 2.28
CA ASP A 187 -17.17 -23.71 2.36
C ASP A 187 -17.58 -22.34 1.77
N SER A 188 -16.82 -21.29 2.06
CA SER A 188 -17.02 -19.96 1.49
C SER A 188 -16.86 -19.97 -0.03
N PHE A 189 -15.93 -20.76 -0.57
CA PHE A 189 -15.75 -20.90 -2.02
C PHE A 189 -16.97 -21.56 -2.67
N ILE A 190 -17.55 -22.58 -2.02
CA ILE A 190 -18.74 -23.26 -2.49
C ILE A 190 -19.95 -22.33 -2.44
N VAL A 191 -20.18 -21.62 -1.33
CA VAL A 191 -21.26 -20.62 -1.21
C VAL A 191 -21.11 -19.53 -2.28
N GLY A 192 -19.92 -18.94 -2.39
CA GLY A 192 -19.65 -17.87 -3.35
C GLY A 192 -19.87 -18.31 -4.79
N CYS A 193 -19.38 -19.49 -5.18
CA CYS A 193 -19.56 -20.01 -6.54
C CYS A 193 -21.00 -20.45 -6.83
N SER A 194 -21.70 -21.00 -5.84
CA SER A 194 -23.13 -21.32 -5.96
C SER A 194 -23.96 -20.05 -6.18
N MET A 195 -23.61 -18.94 -5.51
CA MET A 195 -24.20 -17.62 -5.80
C MET A 195 -23.85 -17.11 -7.21
N ARG A 196 -22.63 -17.36 -7.70
CA ARG A 196 -22.25 -17.04 -9.10
C ARG A 196 -23.08 -17.83 -10.11
N LEU A 197 -23.41 -19.09 -9.81
CA LEU A 197 -24.33 -19.89 -10.65
C LEU A 197 -25.74 -19.28 -10.66
N SER A 198 -26.24 -18.80 -9.52
CA SER A 198 -27.51 -18.03 -9.46
C SER A 198 -27.47 -16.72 -10.26
N ARG A 199 -26.28 -16.21 -10.59
CA ARG A 199 -26.06 -15.03 -11.46
C ARG A 199 -25.86 -15.39 -12.94
N ASN A 200 -26.13 -16.63 -13.32
CA ASN A 200 -25.95 -17.15 -14.68
C ASN A 200 -24.49 -17.22 -15.16
N GLN A 201 -23.52 -17.32 -14.25
CA GLN A 201 -22.09 -17.36 -14.60
C GLN A 201 -21.55 -18.78 -14.83
N TRP A 202 -22.38 -19.75 -15.24
CA TRP A 202 -21.98 -21.15 -15.41
C TRP A 202 -20.97 -21.39 -16.54
N GLN A 203 -20.85 -20.47 -17.51
CA GLN A 203 -19.84 -20.52 -18.58
C GLN A 203 -18.50 -19.85 -18.18
N GLN A 204 -18.38 -19.34 -16.95
CA GLN A 204 -17.18 -18.66 -16.49
C GLN A 204 -16.34 -19.58 -15.61
N HIS A 205 -15.03 -19.33 -15.60
CA HIS A 205 -14.13 -19.93 -14.62
C HIS A 205 -14.51 -19.53 -13.19
N MET A 206 -14.34 -20.47 -12.27
CA MET A 206 -14.56 -20.28 -10.84
C MET A 206 -13.40 -20.95 -10.11
N THR A 207 -12.47 -20.15 -9.60
CA THR A 207 -11.23 -20.70 -9.02
C THR A 207 -11.02 -20.28 -7.58
N MET A 208 -10.39 -21.16 -6.81
CA MET A 208 -9.86 -20.86 -5.48
C MET A 208 -8.35 -21.02 -5.51
N LEU A 209 -7.61 -20.13 -4.84
CA LEU A 209 -6.17 -20.23 -4.68
C LEU A 209 -5.81 -20.53 -3.23
N ILE A 210 -5.09 -21.62 -2.99
CA ILE A 210 -4.55 -21.97 -1.67
C ILE A 210 -3.03 -21.94 -1.73
N HIS A 211 -2.44 -21.06 -0.92
CA HIS A 211 -1.00 -20.91 -0.79
C HIS A 211 -0.55 -20.96 0.68
N THR A 212 -0.14 -22.15 1.13
CA THR A 212 0.27 -22.41 2.53
C THR A 212 1.78 -22.61 2.70
N SER A 213 2.47 -23.26 1.77
CA SER A 213 3.92 -23.59 1.86
C SER A 213 4.63 -23.42 0.51
N GLN A 214 5.96 -23.41 0.52
CA GLN A 214 6.80 -23.49 -0.68
C GLN A 214 7.20 -24.93 -1.04
N ALA A 215 7.09 -25.87 -0.10
CA ALA A 215 7.55 -27.24 -0.31
C ALA A 215 6.50 -28.07 -1.06
N ILE A 216 6.92 -28.67 -2.18
CA ILE A 216 6.05 -29.49 -3.03
C ILE A 216 5.42 -30.65 -2.25
N GLY A 217 6.16 -31.24 -1.30
CA GLY A 217 5.65 -32.33 -0.46
C GLY A 217 4.51 -31.90 0.47
N ASP A 218 4.45 -30.63 0.88
CA ASP A 218 3.35 -30.11 1.68
C ASP A 218 2.09 -29.89 0.82
N HIS A 219 2.27 -29.56 -0.48
CA HIS A 219 1.14 -29.37 -1.40
C HIS A 219 0.42 -30.67 -1.72
N GLN A 220 1.15 -31.78 -1.89
CA GLN A 220 0.52 -33.07 -2.17
C GLN A 220 -0.33 -33.53 -0.98
N LYS A 221 0.21 -33.46 0.24
CA LYS A 221 -0.56 -33.79 1.45
C LYS A 221 -1.80 -32.93 1.59
N LEU A 222 -1.66 -31.62 1.32
CA LEU A 222 -2.78 -30.69 1.36
C LEU A 222 -3.83 -31.01 0.29
N LYS A 223 -3.41 -31.41 -0.91
CA LYS A 223 -4.30 -31.87 -1.97
C LYS A 223 -5.10 -33.09 -1.52
N ASP A 224 -4.44 -34.08 -0.93
CA ASP A 224 -5.08 -35.32 -0.48
C ASP A 224 -6.14 -35.01 0.61
N MET A 225 -5.78 -34.21 1.62
CA MET A 225 -6.71 -33.77 2.67
C MET A 225 -7.92 -32.99 2.14
N ILE A 226 -7.71 -32.10 1.17
CA ILE A 226 -8.80 -31.34 0.56
C ILE A 226 -9.68 -32.25 -0.30
N SER A 227 -9.09 -33.23 -0.99
CA SER A 227 -9.83 -34.20 -1.80
C SER A 227 -10.76 -35.03 -0.91
N ASP A 228 -10.23 -35.57 0.19
CA ASP A 228 -11.02 -36.33 1.16
C ASP A 228 -12.16 -35.48 1.73
N HIS A 229 -11.91 -34.21 2.06
CA HIS A 229 -12.93 -33.29 2.56
C HIS A 229 -14.04 -33.00 1.53
N ILE A 230 -13.68 -32.78 0.27
CA ILE A 230 -14.65 -32.54 -0.81
C ILE A 230 -15.45 -33.80 -1.12
N ASP A 231 -14.83 -34.99 -1.08
CA ASP A 231 -15.54 -36.25 -1.33
C ASP A 231 -16.53 -36.58 -0.21
N LEU A 232 -16.18 -36.32 1.05
CA LEU A 232 -17.16 -36.37 2.15
C LEU A 232 -18.30 -35.36 1.92
N MET A 233 -17.97 -34.14 1.51
CA MET A 233 -18.97 -33.11 1.25
C MET A 233 -19.93 -33.46 0.10
N LYS A 234 -19.48 -34.20 -0.92
CA LYS A 234 -20.35 -34.73 -1.97
C LYS A 234 -21.39 -35.68 -1.39
N ILE A 235 -20.95 -36.62 -0.55
CA ILE A 235 -21.84 -37.60 0.11
C ILE A 235 -22.86 -36.88 1.00
N ASP A 236 -22.40 -35.92 1.79
CA ASP A 236 -23.26 -35.11 2.67
C ASP A 236 -24.27 -34.30 1.85
N ARG A 237 -23.84 -33.74 0.70
CA ARG A 237 -24.73 -32.97 -0.17
C ARG A 237 -25.77 -33.84 -0.88
N GLU A 238 -25.39 -35.03 -1.35
CA GLU A 238 -26.30 -36.01 -1.97
C GLU A 238 -27.35 -36.53 -0.98
N SER A 239 -26.93 -36.74 0.28
CA SER A 239 -27.81 -37.20 1.36
C SER A 239 -28.65 -36.10 2.01
N ASN A 240 -28.53 -34.84 1.56
CA ASN A 240 -29.16 -33.67 2.17
C ASN A 240 -28.85 -33.54 3.67
N ASP A 241 -27.58 -33.72 4.04
CA ASP A 241 -27.13 -33.63 5.41
C ASP A 241 -27.47 -32.26 6.03
N LYS A 242 -27.95 -32.31 7.28
CA LYS A 242 -28.43 -31.12 8.00
C LYS A 242 -27.28 -30.26 8.52
N GLU A 243 -26.15 -30.88 8.89
CA GLU A 243 -25.00 -30.17 9.43
C GLU A 243 -24.29 -29.39 8.32
N LEU A 244 -24.08 -30.00 7.16
CA LEU A 244 -23.57 -29.32 5.96
C LEU A 244 -24.49 -28.16 5.57
N ARG A 245 -25.81 -28.38 5.50
CA ARG A 245 -26.77 -27.32 5.17
C ARG A 245 -26.67 -26.15 6.14
N LEU A 246 -26.67 -26.41 7.44
CA LEU A 246 -26.56 -25.37 8.46
C LEU A 246 -25.23 -24.61 8.36
N ARG A 247 -24.12 -25.32 8.13
CA ARG A 247 -22.78 -24.73 7.99
C ARG A 247 -22.71 -23.75 6.80
N LEU A 248 -23.21 -24.16 5.63
CA LEU A 248 -23.26 -23.28 4.45
C LEU A 248 -24.25 -22.11 4.64
N GLU A 249 -25.38 -22.36 5.30
CA GLU A 249 -26.39 -21.32 5.60
C GLU A 249 -25.82 -20.24 6.51
N GLN A 250 -25.08 -20.62 7.55
CA GLN A 250 -24.46 -19.67 8.46
C GLN A 250 -23.42 -18.79 7.74
N ILE A 251 -22.61 -19.36 6.85
CA ILE A 251 -21.67 -18.59 6.02
C ILE A 251 -22.44 -17.64 5.09
N TYR A 252 -23.51 -18.11 4.46
CA TYR A 252 -24.34 -17.28 3.61
C TYR A 252 -24.97 -16.10 4.38
N LEU A 253 -25.62 -16.36 5.52
CA LEU A 253 -26.35 -15.34 6.30
C LEU A 253 -25.42 -14.37 7.02
N ASN A 254 -24.35 -14.86 7.63
CA ASN A 254 -23.48 -14.02 8.45
C ASN A 254 -22.44 -13.26 7.64
N ASP A 255 -22.14 -13.72 6.43
CA ASP A 255 -21.13 -13.13 5.58
C ASP A 255 -21.70 -12.70 4.23
N PHE A 256 -21.94 -13.63 3.30
CA PHE A 256 -22.22 -13.31 1.90
C PHE A 256 -23.42 -12.38 1.70
N LYS A 257 -24.53 -12.63 2.39
CA LYS A 257 -25.74 -11.81 2.31
C LYS A 257 -25.48 -10.37 2.79
N LYS A 258 -24.78 -10.21 3.92
CA LYS A 258 -24.45 -8.89 4.49
C LYS A 258 -23.46 -8.12 3.64
N VAL A 259 -22.45 -8.81 3.10
CA VAL A 259 -21.46 -8.20 2.20
C VAL A 259 -22.11 -7.77 0.90
N SER A 260 -22.87 -8.66 0.24
CA SER A 260 -23.52 -8.37 -1.04
C SER A 260 -24.50 -7.19 -0.92
N ALA A 261 -25.20 -7.05 0.20
CA ALA A 261 -26.11 -5.92 0.46
C ALA A 261 -25.40 -4.55 0.48
N LYS A 262 -24.07 -4.51 0.64
CA LYS A 262 -23.27 -3.27 0.58
C LYS A 262 -22.87 -2.87 -0.83
N PHE A 263 -23.10 -3.72 -1.83
CA PHE A 263 -22.80 -3.46 -3.23
C PHE A 263 -24.09 -3.07 -3.97
N PRO A 264 -24.22 -1.84 -4.49
CA PRO A 264 -25.47 -1.35 -5.10
C PRO A 264 -26.02 -2.24 -6.22
N ASP A 265 -25.13 -2.81 -7.05
CA ASP A 265 -25.50 -3.58 -8.23
C ASP A 265 -25.53 -5.11 -7.99
N ALA A 266 -25.28 -5.56 -6.76
CA ALA A 266 -25.18 -6.98 -6.45
C ALA A 266 -26.56 -7.66 -6.40
N LYS A 267 -26.71 -8.74 -7.19
CA LYS A 267 -27.87 -9.63 -7.11
C LYS A 267 -27.68 -10.63 -5.96
N VAL A 268 -28.48 -10.50 -4.91
CA VAL A 268 -28.46 -11.39 -3.75
C VAL A 268 -29.40 -12.57 -4.02
N ALA A 269 -28.84 -13.76 -4.22
CA ALA A 269 -29.59 -15.01 -4.37
C ALA A 269 -30.21 -15.46 -3.03
N SER A 270 -31.30 -16.23 -3.07
CA SER A 270 -31.84 -16.90 -1.87
C SER A 270 -30.90 -18.01 -1.40
N PHE A 271 -31.00 -18.43 -0.13
CA PHE A 271 -30.19 -19.56 0.34
C PHE A 271 -30.62 -20.86 -0.35
N GLU A 272 -31.90 -21.01 -0.68
CA GLU A 272 -32.44 -22.12 -1.44
C GLU A 272 -31.76 -22.25 -2.81
N ASP A 273 -31.66 -21.15 -3.56
CA ASP A 273 -30.95 -21.16 -4.86
C ASP A 273 -29.46 -21.53 -4.70
N VAL A 274 -28.83 -21.05 -3.62
CA VAL A 274 -27.43 -21.36 -3.29
C VAL A 274 -27.28 -22.84 -2.95
N TRP A 275 -28.20 -23.39 -2.17
CA TRP A 275 -28.22 -24.80 -1.81
C TRP A 275 -28.43 -25.69 -3.03
N ASP A 276 -29.35 -25.35 -3.92
CA ASP A 276 -29.63 -26.13 -5.13
C ASP A 276 -28.44 -26.09 -6.10
N ASN A 277 -27.82 -24.93 -6.27
CA ASN A 277 -26.64 -24.78 -7.12
C ASN A 277 -25.38 -25.45 -6.54
N SER A 278 -25.28 -25.65 -5.23
CA SER A 278 -24.09 -26.24 -4.61
C SER A 278 -23.86 -27.69 -5.03
N GLU A 279 -24.92 -28.46 -5.28
CA GLU A 279 -24.82 -29.83 -5.77
C GLU A 279 -24.12 -29.90 -7.12
N ARG A 280 -24.58 -29.08 -8.07
CA ARG A 280 -23.97 -28.97 -9.41
C ARG A 280 -22.52 -28.49 -9.32
N PHE A 281 -22.24 -27.52 -8.44
CA PHE A 281 -20.90 -26.97 -8.28
C PHE A 281 -19.91 -27.99 -7.71
N ILE A 282 -20.26 -28.62 -6.58
CA ILE A 282 -19.40 -29.59 -5.89
C ILE A 282 -19.14 -30.82 -6.78
N ALA A 283 -20.15 -31.28 -7.53
CA ALA A 283 -20.01 -32.43 -8.44
C ALA A 283 -18.98 -32.19 -9.55
N LYS A 284 -18.85 -30.94 -10.05
CA LYS A 284 -17.90 -30.56 -11.11
C LYS A 284 -16.55 -30.08 -10.56
N LEU A 285 -16.41 -29.91 -9.25
CA LEU A 285 -15.23 -29.29 -8.65
C LEU A 285 -13.94 -30.11 -8.87
N GLU A 286 -12.93 -29.49 -9.47
CA GLU A 286 -11.60 -30.06 -9.72
C GLU A 286 -10.57 -29.56 -8.70
N ILE A 287 -9.66 -30.43 -8.22
CA ILE A 287 -8.54 -30.04 -7.36
C ILE A 287 -7.23 -30.18 -8.14
N ILE A 288 -6.59 -29.04 -8.38
CA ILE A 288 -5.40 -28.92 -9.24
C ILE A 288 -4.20 -28.53 -8.38
N MET A 289 -3.08 -29.21 -8.57
CA MET A 289 -1.80 -28.83 -7.97
C MET A 289 -0.89 -28.27 -9.05
N GLU A 290 -0.46 -27.02 -8.90
CA GLU A 290 0.47 -26.35 -9.82
C GLU A 290 1.82 -26.16 -9.13
N ASN A 291 2.86 -26.82 -9.64
CA ASN A 291 4.21 -26.74 -9.08
C ASN A 291 5.28 -26.67 -10.18
N SER A 292 6.53 -26.39 -9.82
CA SER A 292 7.62 -26.20 -10.79
C SER A 292 8.03 -27.47 -11.55
N LYS A 293 7.47 -28.63 -11.17
CA LYS A 293 7.77 -29.94 -11.75
C LYS A 293 6.59 -30.51 -12.55
N SER A 294 5.43 -29.86 -12.60
CA SER A 294 4.31 -30.35 -13.40
C SER A 294 4.66 -30.19 -14.89
N GLU A 295 4.57 -31.29 -15.64
CA GLU A 295 4.80 -31.28 -17.08
C GLU A 295 3.63 -30.61 -17.82
N GLU A 296 2.42 -30.71 -17.27
CA GLU A 296 1.24 -29.95 -17.70
C GLU A 296 1.04 -28.73 -16.80
N ARG A 297 0.89 -27.56 -17.45
CA ARG A 297 0.57 -26.30 -16.77
C ARG A 297 -0.92 -26.04 -16.82
N LEU A 298 -1.46 -25.45 -15.75
CA LEU A 298 -2.82 -24.94 -15.73
C LEU A 298 -3.07 -24.00 -16.93
N THR A 299 -4.06 -24.36 -17.77
CA THR A 299 -4.55 -23.54 -18.88
C THR A 299 -6.04 -23.25 -18.71
N PHE A 300 -6.41 -22.00 -19.00
CA PHE A 300 -7.80 -21.54 -19.06
C PHE A 300 -8.39 -21.65 -20.47
N ASP A 301 -7.55 -21.86 -21.49
CA ASP A 301 -7.99 -22.19 -22.85
C ASP A 301 -8.45 -23.65 -22.90
N ARG A 302 -9.70 -23.88 -22.49
CA ARG A 302 -10.35 -25.20 -22.46
C ARG A 302 -11.81 -25.10 -22.92
N PRO A 303 -12.39 -26.17 -23.49
CA PRO A 303 -13.77 -26.16 -23.98
C PRO A 303 -14.80 -25.90 -22.87
N ASP A 304 -14.54 -26.44 -21.67
CA ASP A 304 -15.40 -26.27 -20.50
C ASP A 304 -14.74 -25.34 -19.47
N PRO A 305 -15.50 -24.48 -18.77
CA PRO A 305 -14.91 -23.62 -17.75
C PRO A 305 -14.44 -24.46 -16.56
N LEU A 306 -13.20 -24.19 -16.13
CA LEU A 306 -12.63 -24.73 -14.89
C LEU A 306 -13.38 -24.20 -13.66
N TRP A 307 -13.93 -25.11 -12.88
CA TRP A 307 -14.37 -24.88 -11.50
C TRP A 307 -13.43 -25.64 -10.59
N GLY A 308 -12.49 -24.96 -9.93
CA GLY A 308 -11.44 -25.69 -9.25
C GLY A 308 -10.68 -24.98 -8.15
N ILE A 309 -10.14 -25.79 -7.24
CA ILE A 309 -9.23 -25.37 -6.18
C ILE A 309 -7.80 -25.59 -6.69
N VAL A 310 -7.06 -24.50 -6.83
CA VAL A 310 -5.66 -24.49 -7.26
C VAL A 310 -4.77 -24.39 -6.02
N ILE A 311 -3.97 -25.41 -5.80
CA ILE A 311 -2.98 -25.49 -4.72
C ILE A 311 -1.59 -25.31 -5.33
N GLY A 312 -0.80 -24.39 -4.82
CA GLY A 312 0.60 -24.32 -5.26
C GLY A 312 1.48 -23.36 -4.50
N GLY A 313 2.73 -23.29 -4.95
CA GLY A 313 3.82 -22.53 -4.33
C GLY A 313 4.28 -21.34 -5.17
N ASN A 314 5.59 -21.08 -5.17
CA ASN A 314 6.20 -19.93 -5.86
C ASN A 314 5.98 -19.89 -7.40
N VAL A 315 5.48 -20.96 -8.03
CA VAL A 315 5.16 -20.94 -9.48
C VAL A 315 3.85 -20.22 -9.76
N LEU A 316 2.87 -20.31 -8.86
CA LEU A 316 1.64 -19.52 -8.92
C LEU A 316 1.88 -18.04 -8.61
N SER A 317 3.02 -17.72 -7.99
CA SER A 317 3.39 -16.35 -7.65
C SER A 317 3.99 -15.56 -8.82
N ARG A 318 4.17 -16.12 -10.05
CA ARG A 318 4.64 -15.33 -11.22
C ARG A 318 3.99 -15.72 -12.56
N GLY A 319 3.36 -14.73 -13.23
CA GLY A 319 2.99 -14.80 -14.65
C GLY A 319 1.76 -15.63 -15.02
N LEU A 320 1.05 -16.20 -14.04
CA LEU A 320 -0.21 -16.93 -14.25
C LEU A 320 -1.38 -16.11 -13.69
N THR A 321 -2.27 -15.65 -14.56
CA THR A 321 -3.54 -15.03 -14.18
C THR A 321 -4.56 -16.12 -13.90
N LEU A 322 -5.11 -16.18 -12.68
CA LEU A 322 -6.19 -17.12 -12.35
C LEU A 322 -7.54 -16.49 -12.70
N GLU A 323 -8.18 -17.01 -13.74
CA GLU A 323 -9.51 -16.54 -14.14
C GLU A 323 -10.57 -16.96 -13.12
N GLY A 324 -11.50 -16.05 -12.83
CA GLY A 324 -12.62 -16.35 -11.94
C GLY A 324 -12.26 -16.58 -10.47
N LEU A 325 -11.10 -16.08 -10.03
CA LEU A 325 -10.61 -16.27 -8.66
C LEU A 325 -11.59 -15.75 -7.63
N THR A 326 -12.35 -16.61 -6.96
CA THR A 326 -13.42 -16.23 -6.03
C THR A 326 -12.92 -16.25 -4.59
N VAL A 327 -12.14 -17.25 -4.20
CA VAL A 327 -11.56 -17.33 -2.85
C VAL A 327 -10.05 -17.47 -2.90
N SER A 328 -9.35 -16.76 -2.02
CA SER A 328 -7.89 -16.86 -1.84
C SER A 328 -7.58 -17.17 -0.38
N TYR A 329 -6.73 -18.16 -0.12
CA TYR A 329 -6.25 -18.51 1.21
C TYR A 329 -4.73 -18.44 1.26
N PHE A 330 -4.21 -17.44 1.98
CA PHE A 330 -2.78 -17.11 2.01
C PHE A 330 -2.27 -16.99 3.44
N HIS A 331 -1.40 -17.93 3.80
CA HIS A 331 -0.79 -17.99 5.13
C HIS A 331 0.57 -17.28 5.20
N ARG A 332 1.34 -17.27 4.10
CA ARG A 332 2.74 -16.82 4.10
C ARG A 332 2.85 -15.30 3.96
N THR A 333 3.62 -14.65 4.84
CA THR A 333 4.03 -13.25 4.65
C THR A 333 5.41 -13.14 3.97
N SER A 334 5.62 -12.08 3.19
CA SER A 334 6.94 -11.70 2.65
C SER A 334 7.40 -10.37 3.23
N LYS A 335 8.72 -10.16 3.27
CA LYS A 335 9.30 -8.91 3.79
C LYS A 335 9.25 -7.75 2.79
N GLY A 336 9.42 -8.02 1.49
CA GLY A 336 9.43 -6.97 0.45
C GLY A 336 8.07 -6.75 -0.20
N TYR A 337 7.73 -5.49 -0.49
CA TYR A 337 6.47 -5.10 -1.12
C TYR A 337 6.32 -5.60 -2.56
N ASP A 338 7.39 -5.60 -3.36
CA ASP A 338 7.35 -6.19 -4.71
C ASP A 338 6.88 -7.66 -4.66
N THR A 339 7.33 -8.40 -3.63
CA THR A 339 6.92 -9.80 -3.45
C THR A 339 5.46 -9.91 -3.01
N LEU A 340 4.98 -8.98 -2.17
CA LEU A 340 3.56 -8.94 -1.78
C LEU A 340 2.65 -8.67 -2.99
N LEU A 341 2.99 -7.69 -3.83
CA LEU A 341 2.21 -7.37 -5.03
C LEU A 341 2.24 -8.51 -6.06
N GLN A 342 3.39 -9.16 -6.23
CA GLN A 342 3.49 -10.37 -7.06
C GLN A 342 2.63 -11.53 -6.51
N MET A 343 2.44 -11.61 -5.19
CA MET A 343 1.60 -12.61 -4.54
C MET A 343 0.09 -12.28 -4.63
N GLY A 344 -0.27 -11.00 -4.78
CA GLY A 344 -1.65 -10.52 -4.81
C GLY A 344 -2.42 -10.88 -6.08
N ARG A 345 -2.72 -12.16 -6.29
CA ARG A 345 -3.51 -12.64 -7.45
C ARG A 345 -4.97 -12.25 -7.45
N TRP A 346 -5.43 -11.72 -6.33
CA TRP A 346 -6.79 -11.25 -6.17
C TRP A 346 -7.05 -9.87 -6.81
N PHE A 347 -6.01 -9.16 -7.26
CA PHE A 347 -6.16 -7.93 -8.04
C PHE A 347 -6.59 -8.26 -9.47
N GLY A 348 -7.45 -7.44 -10.05
CA GLY A 348 -7.94 -7.65 -11.42
C GLY A 348 -9.40 -7.26 -11.63
N TYR A 349 -9.90 -7.55 -12.82
CA TYR A 349 -11.30 -7.35 -13.17
C TYR A 349 -12.18 -8.47 -12.64
N ARG A 350 -13.35 -8.09 -12.13
CA ARG A 350 -14.28 -8.98 -11.43
C ARG A 350 -15.73 -8.64 -11.75
N PRO A 351 -16.12 -8.66 -13.03
CA PRO A 351 -17.43 -8.17 -13.45
C PRO A 351 -18.54 -8.96 -12.76
N ASP A 352 -19.39 -8.26 -12.00
CA ASP A 352 -20.59 -8.79 -11.34
C ASP A 352 -20.36 -9.86 -10.24
N TYR A 353 -19.14 -9.99 -9.68
CA TYR A 353 -18.89 -10.92 -8.57
C TYR A 353 -17.88 -10.45 -7.50
N VAL A 354 -17.49 -9.18 -7.47
CA VAL A 354 -16.57 -8.63 -6.45
C VAL A 354 -17.05 -8.93 -5.03
N ASP A 355 -18.35 -8.76 -4.78
CA ASP A 355 -19.01 -8.98 -3.51
C ASP A 355 -19.00 -10.44 -3.04
N LEU A 356 -18.80 -11.38 -3.97
CA LEU A 356 -18.68 -12.82 -3.70
C LEU A 356 -17.22 -13.26 -3.46
N THR A 357 -16.25 -12.34 -3.53
CA THR A 357 -14.85 -12.69 -3.32
C THR A 357 -14.50 -12.80 -1.84
N ARG A 358 -13.63 -13.74 -1.44
CA ARG A 358 -13.10 -13.80 -0.08
C ARG A 358 -11.59 -13.99 -0.08
N ILE A 359 -10.89 -13.17 0.70
CA ILE A 359 -9.43 -13.22 0.82
C ILE A 359 -9.10 -13.51 2.28
N PHE A 360 -8.70 -14.75 2.55
CA PHE A 360 -8.24 -15.22 3.85
C PHE A 360 -6.74 -14.97 3.97
N VAL A 361 -6.36 -14.05 4.84
CA VAL A 361 -4.97 -13.62 5.06
C VAL A 361 -4.69 -13.42 6.54
N THR A 362 -3.42 -13.38 6.92
CA THR A 362 -3.03 -13.00 8.27
C THR A 362 -3.21 -11.49 8.48
N ASN A 363 -3.40 -11.07 9.73
CA ASN A 363 -3.49 -9.64 10.10
C ASN A 363 -2.25 -8.85 9.64
N GLU A 364 -1.07 -9.46 9.77
CA GLU A 364 0.20 -8.90 9.29
C GLU A 364 0.18 -8.63 7.77
N MET A 365 -0.30 -9.58 6.97
CA MET A 365 -0.41 -9.40 5.53
C MET A 365 -1.41 -8.30 5.18
N GLN A 366 -2.57 -8.30 5.84
CA GLN A 366 -3.59 -7.27 5.64
C GLN A 366 -3.02 -5.87 5.92
N SER A 367 -2.34 -5.69 7.05
CA SER A 367 -1.73 -4.42 7.43
C SER A 367 -0.64 -3.98 6.45
N LYS A 368 0.15 -4.92 5.91
CA LYS A 368 1.14 -4.63 4.88
C LYS A 368 0.50 -4.16 3.57
N PHE A 369 -0.59 -4.78 3.12
CA PHE A 369 -1.31 -4.32 1.92
C PHE A 369 -2.00 -2.96 2.12
N TYR A 370 -2.56 -2.71 3.31
CA TYR A 370 -3.12 -1.41 3.66
C TYR A 370 -2.06 -0.30 3.56
N HIS A 371 -0.91 -0.50 4.20
CA HIS A 371 0.19 0.47 4.13
C HIS A 371 0.72 0.62 2.71
N LEU A 372 0.88 -0.49 1.97
CA LEU A 372 1.31 -0.46 0.58
C LEU A 372 0.36 0.36 -0.31
N ALA A 373 -0.96 0.22 -0.15
CA ALA A 373 -1.93 1.01 -0.92
C ALA A 373 -1.81 2.51 -0.62
N THR A 374 -1.50 2.89 0.62
CA THR A 374 -1.22 4.29 0.98
C THR A 374 0.02 4.79 0.23
N VAL A 375 1.12 4.04 0.29
CA VAL A 375 2.39 4.46 -0.35
C VAL A 375 2.28 4.52 -1.87
N GLU A 376 1.60 3.56 -2.50
CA GLU A 376 1.35 3.60 -3.94
C GLU A 376 0.60 4.86 -4.34
N GLN A 377 -0.41 5.25 -3.55
CA GLN A 377 -1.19 6.45 -3.84
C GLN A 377 -0.39 7.73 -3.62
N GLU A 378 0.44 7.81 -2.58
CA GLU A 378 1.37 8.93 -2.34
C GLU A 378 2.32 9.12 -3.53
N ILE A 379 2.96 8.05 -4.01
CA ILE A 379 3.86 8.11 -5.17
C ILE A 379 3.10 8.52 -6.44
N ARG A 380 1.88 8.04 -6.64
CA ARG A 380 1.06 8.46 -7.79
C ARG A 380 0.75 9.95 -7.74
N ASP A 381 0.47 10.49 -6.57
CA ASP A 381 0.22 11.92 -6.39
C ASP A 381 1.48 12.76 -6.57
N GLU A 382 2.65 12.27 -6.14
CA GLU A 382 3.96 12.85 -6.46
C GLU A 382 4.21 12.93 -7.96
N ILE A 383 4.02 11.81 -8.68
CA ILE A 383 4.18 11.75 -10.14
C ILE A 383 3.22 12.73 -10.84
N ARG A 384 1.96 12.81 -10.40
CA ARG A 384 0.97 13.74 -10.95
C ARG A 384 1.36 15.20 -10.74
N ALA A 385 1.86 15.54 -9.54
CA ALA A 385 2.29 16.91 -9.27
C ALA A 385 3.52 17.31 -10.10
N MET A 386 4.49 16.40 -10.25
CA MET A 386 5.63 16.62 -11.13
C MET A 386 5.19 16.88 -12.57
N ALA A 387 4.28 16.05 -13.09
CA ALA A 387 3.73 16.22 -14.44
C ALA A 387 2.99 17.56 -14.59
N ALA A 388 2.22 17.97 -13.58
CA ALA A 388 1.53 19.27 -13.56
C ALA A 388 2.50 20.46 -13.54
N ASN A 389 3.63 20.33 -12.85
CA ASN A 389 4.69 21.33 -12.79
C ASN A 389 5.63 21.30 -14.02
N LYS A 390 5.46 20.34 -14.93
CA LYS A 390 6.36 20.08 -16.08
C LYS A 390 7.82 19.84 -15.67
N GLU A 391 8.01 19.25 -14.49
CA GLU A 391 9.32 18.92 -13.97
C GLU A 391 9.80 17.58 -14.54
N LYS A 392 11.07 17.46 -14.91
CA LYS A 392 11.64 16.17 -15.29
C LYS A 392 12.05 15.39 -14.04
N PRO A 393 11.95 14.05 -14.04
CA PRO A 393 12.42 13.26 -12.91
C PRO A 393 13.90 13.46 -12.61
N ILE A 394 14.78 13.73 -13.59
CA ILE A 394 16.18 14.05 -13.28
C ILE A 394 16.34 15.33 -12.41
N ASP A 395 15.41 16.27 -12.53
CA ASP A 395 15.46 17.55 -11.80
C ASP A 395 14.86 17.44 -10.37
N VAL A 396 13.98 16.47 -10.16
CA VAL A 396 13.17 16.32 -8.92
C VAL A 396 13.43 14.99 -8.18
N GLY A 397 14.12 14.08 -8.85
CA GLY A 397 14.20 12.63 -8.60
C GLY A 397 14.59 12.19 -7.22
N LEU A 398 15.13 13.09 -6.40
CA LEU A 398 15.36 12.82 -5.00
C LEU A 398 14.08 12.80 -4.16
N LYS A 399 13.06 13.61 -4.44
CA LYS A 399 11.88 13.74 -3.56
C LYS A 399 11.19 12.38 -3.36
N ILE A 400 10.93 11.66 -4.45
CA ILE A 400 10.38 10.30 -4.43
C ILE A 400 11.34 9.32 -3.69
N ARG A 401 12.65 9.38 -3.95
CA ARG A 401 13.67 8.51 -3.30
C ARG A 401 13.77 8.74 -1.79
N THR A 402 13.48 9.97 -1.35
CA THR A 402 13.59 10.41 0.04
C THR A 402 12.35 10.12 0.87
N HIS A 403 11.27 9.64 0.25
CA HIS A 403 10.02 9.36 0.94
C HIS A 403 10.24 8.26 2.02
N PRO A 404 9.83 8.49 3.29
CA PRO A 404 10.12 7.56 4.40
C PRO A 404 9.68 6.11 4.13
N SER A 405 8.64 5.96 3.31
CA SER A 405 8.05 4.67 2.93
C SER A 405 8.74 3.94 1.77
N MET A 406 9.80 4.50 1.18
CA MET A 406 10.62 3.81 0.15
C MET A 406 11.51 2.71 0.71
N THR A 407 11.61 2.62 2.04
CA THR A 407 12.35 1.58 2.80
C THR A 407 11.84 0.15 2.60
N VAL A 408 10.79 -0.04 1.80
CA VAL A 408 10.03 -1.30 1.78
C VAL A 408 10.20 -2.13 0.49
N THR A 409 11.11 -1.71 -0.39
CA THR A 409 11.63 -2.57 -1.46
C THR A 409 12.67 -3.56 -0.92
N SER A 410 12.93 -4.64 -1.64
CA SER A 410 13.88 -5.66 -1.17
C SER A 410 15.30 -5.06 -0.99
N ASN A 411 15.98 -5.39 0.12
CA ASN A 411 17.33 -4.89 0.45
C ASN A 411 18.33 -4.98 -0.71
N LEU A 412 18.25 -6.02 -1.56
CA LEU A 412 19.10 -6.20 -2.75
C LEU A 412 18.88 -5.14 -3.83
N LYS A 413 17.64 -4.70 -4.04
CA LYS A 413 17.29 -3.62 -4.99
C LYS A 413 17.58 -2.24 -4.41
N MET A 414 17.66 -2.11 -3.08
CA MET A 414 18.07 -0.88 -2.40
C MET A 414 19.59 -0.69 -2.30
N ARG A 415 20.42 -1.68 -2.65
CA ARG A 415 21.90 -1.55 -2.54
C ARG A 415 22.47 -0.40 -3.37
N ASN A 416 21.88 -0.14 -4.53
CA ASN A 416 22.25 1.02 -5.37
C ASN A 416 21.77 2.37 -4.84
N ALA A 417 20.94 2.39 -3.79
CA ALA A 417 20.66 3.59 -3.01
C ALA A 417 21.74 3.77 -1.92
N ARG A 418 23.02 3.90 -2.32
CA ARG A 418 24.09 4.28 -1.39
C ARG A 418 23.75 5.66 -0.82
N VAL A 419 23.46 5.70 0.49
CA VAL A 419 23.01 6.87 1.26
C VAL A 419 21.68 7.41 0.72
N THR A 420 20.56 6.87 1.22
CA THR A 420 19.26 7.51 1.02
C THR A 420 19.30 8.87 1.69
N HIS A 421 19.26 9.91 0.87
CA HIS A 421 18.87 11.23 1.35
C HIS A 421 17.44 11.06 1.90
N LEU A 422 17.21 11.37 3.17
CA LEU A 422 15.86 11.42 3.72
C LEU A 422 15.58 12.89 4.01
N THR A 423 14.56 13.45 3.38
CA THR A 423 14.14 14.82 3.61
C THR A 423 12.67 14.82 4.01
N TYR A 424 12.34 15.65 5.00
CA TYR A 424 10.94 15.90 5.35
C TYR A 424 10.38 17.13 4.62
N SER A 425 11.14 17.71 3.67
CA SER A 425 10.75 18.92 2.93
C SER A 425 9.38 18.79 2.26
N GLY A 426 8.46 19.70 2.58
CA GLY A 426 7.11 19.71 2.02
C GLY A 426 6.23 18.54 2.46
N SER A 427 6.65 17.76 3.46
CA SER A 427 5.93 16.58 3.92
C SER A 427 5.04 16.86 5.15
N LYS A 428 4.08 15.98 5.37
CA LYS A 428 3.24 15.93 6.58
C LYS A 428 3.51 14.61 7.29
N ILE A 429 3.91 14.70 8.56
CA ILE A 429 4.35 13.57 9.38
C ILE A 429 3.46 13.48 10.62
N GLN A 430 2.77 12.35 10.79
CA GLN A 430 1.79 12.16 11.87
C GLN A 430 2.16 10.96 12.75
N SER A 431 1.89 11.06 14.05
CA SER A 431 1.97 9.91 14.97
C SER A 431 0.66 9.13 14.96
N LEU A 432 0.52 8.20 14.01
CA LEU A 432 -0.70 7.41 13.82
C LEU A 432 -0.71 6.12 14.65
N TRP A 433 0.42 5.68 15.19
CA TRP A 433 0.53 4.49 16.03
C TRP A 433 0.78 4.86 17.49
N MET A 434 -0.11 4.42 18.37
CA MET A 434 -0.11 4.75 19.79
C MET A 434 -0.27 3.50 20.67
N ASN A 435 0.50 3.38 21.75
CA ASN A 435 0.35 2.28 22.72
C ASN A 435 -0.81 2.55 23.70
N LEU A 436 -2.04 2.43 23.21
CA LEU A 436 -3.26 2.80 23.95
C LEU A 436 -3.45 2.07 25.28
N LYS A 437 -2.85 0.88 25.43
CA LYS A 437 -2.89 0.05 26.64
C LYS A 437 -1.79 0.40 27.66
N ASN A 438 -0.74 1.13 27.25
CA ASN A 438 0.41 1.45 28.08
C ASN A 438 0.20 2.77 28.84
N GLU A 439 -0.49 2.69 29.96
CA GLU A 439 -0.86 3.84 30.82
C GLU A 439 0.33 4.72 31.21
N LYS A 440 1.46 4.12 31.62
CA LYS A 440 2.67 4.88 32.01
C LYS A 440 3.25 5.70 30.86
N LEU A 441 3.22 5.16 29.64
CA LEU A 441 3.71 5.86 28.46
C LEU A 441 2.79 7.03 28.10
N LEU A 442 1.48 6.80 28.14
CA LEU A 442 0.49 7.84 27.86
C LEU A 442 0.55 8.96 28.91
N ASP A 443 0.67 8.63 30.19
CA ASP A 443 0.88 9.60 31.28
C ASP A 443 2.11 10.48 31.03
N HIS A 444 3.23 9.85 30.68
CA HIS A 444 4.49 10.53 30.39
C HIS A 444 4.36 11.49 29.21
N ASN A 445 3.85 11.02 28.08
CA ASN A 445 3.69 11.85 26.87
C ASN A 445 2.68 12.97 27.06
N PHE A 446 1.57 12.69 27.77
CA PHE A 446 0.57 13.69 28.11
C PHE A 446 1.19 14.80 28.95
N LYS A 447 1.90 14.45 30.03
CA LYS A 447 2.57 15.42 30.90
C LYS A 447 3.62 16.24 30.14
N SER A 448 4.46 15.58 29.33
CA SER A 448 5.46 16.26 28.51
C SER A 448 4.83 17.27 27.54
N THR A 449 3.64 16.98 27.00
CA THR A 449 2.90 17.92 26.15
C THR A 449 2.37 19.11 26.93
N ILE A 450 1.80 18.90 28.12
CA ILE A 450 1.34 19.99 28.98
C ILE A 450 2.51 20.87 29.44
N ASP A 451 3.64 20.28 29.82
CA ASP A 451 4.85 21.00 30.21
C ASP A 451 5.39 21.83 29.04
N PHE A 452 5.38 21.28 27.83
CA PHE A 452 5.75 22.00 26.61
C PHE A 452 4.85 23.21 26.35
N ILE A 453 3.53 23.04 26.42
CA ILE A 453 2.57 24.14 26.20
C ILE A 453 2.75 25.22 27.27
N SER A 454 3.01 24.84 28.52
CA SER A 454 3.32 25.79 29.61
C SER A 454 4.61 26.60 29.33
N LEU A 455 5.61 25.98 28.69
CA LEU A 455 6.82 26.68 28.25
C LEU A 455 6.53 27.65 27.10
N LEU A 456 5.65 27.30 26.16
CA LEU A 456 5.23 28.20 25.10
C LEU A 456 4.58 29.46 25.67
N GLU A 457 3.66 29.32 26.62
CA GLU A 457 3.04 30.49 27.27
C GLU A 457 4.07 31.35 28.00
N LYS A 458 5.01 30.71 28.71
CA LYS A 458 6.06 31.42 29.46
C LYS A 458 6.99 32.25 28.56
N TYR A 459 7.38 31.73 27.40
CA TYR A 459 8.39 32.37 26.54
C TYR A 459 7.82 33.12 25.34
N HIS A 460 6.66 32.73 24.83
CA HIS A 460 6.03 33.32 23.64
C HIS A 460 4.72 34.09 23.94
N GLY A 461 4.28 34.10 25.20
CA GLY A 461 3.11 34.88 25.64
C GLY A 461 1.78 34.23 25.27
N ASN A 462 0.74 35.06 25.11
CA ASN A 462 -0.61 34.59 24.80
C ASN A 462 -0.74 34.10 23.35
N PHE A 463 -1.60 33.11 23.13
CA PHE A 463 -1.96 32.62 21.80
C PHE A 463 -2.50 33.74 20.90
N LYS A 464 -2.31 33.60 19.59
CA LYS A 464 -2.78 34.56 18.58
C LYS A 464 -4.32 34.49 18.47
N PRO A 465 -5.04 35.60 18.73
CA PRO A 465 -6.50 35.61 18.65
C PRO A 465 -7.01 35.68 17.19
N GLU A 466 -6.19 36.18 16.28
CA GLU A 466 -6.54 36.35 14.87
C GLU A 466 -6.20 35.10 14.06
N VAL A 467 -7.13 34.16 14.03
CA VAL A 467 -7.15 32.99 13.14
C VAL A 467 -8.35 33.05 12.19
N PHE A 468 -8.52 32.07 11.32
CA PHE A 468 -9.80 31.88 10.61
C PHE A 468 -10.89 31.47 11.62
N ASP A 469 -12.14 31.85 11.38
CA ASP A 469 -13.32 31.55 12.22
C ASP A 469 -13.52 30.03 12.40
N ASP A 470 -12.98 29.24 11.47
CA ASP A 470 -12.87 27.78 11.56
C ASP A 470 -12.10 27.30 12.79
N PHE A 471 -11.08 28.04 13.21
CA PHE A 471 -10.15 27.68 14.28
C PHE A 471 -10.35 28.49 15.56
N SER A 472 -11.49 29.17 15.70
CA SER A 472 -11.75 30.09 16.82
C SER A 472 -11.65 29.47 18.22
N ALA A 473 -11.77 28.13 18.31
CA ALA A 473 -11.64 27.38 19.56
C ALA A 473 -10.23 26.79 19.78
N SER A 474 -9.35 26.86 18.78
CA SER A 474 -7.99 26.32 18.82
C SER A 474 -7.01 27.37 19.35
N LEU A 475 -5.91 26.93 19.96
CA LEU A 475 -4.87 27.80 20.49
C LEU A 475 -3.68 27.81 19.53
N LEU A 476 -3.31 28.97 18.99
CA LEU A 476 -2.19 29.10 18.05
C LEU A 476 -1.05 29.94 18.65
N TYR A 477 0.15 29.39 18.69
CA TYR A 477 1.39 30.07 19.06
C TYR A 477 2.24 30.24 17.79
N MET A 478 2.64 31.47 17.49
CA MET A 478 3.45 31.78 16.30
C MET A 478 4.89 32.13 16.70
N ASN A 479 5.83 31.93 15.77
CA ASN A 479 7.25 32.27 15.96
C ASN A 479 7.90 31.54 17.14
N VAL A 480 7.47 30.30 17.40
CA VAL A 480 8.09 29.39 18.37
C VAL A 480 9.48 29.00 17.87
N SER A 481 10.49 29.00 18.74
CA SER A 481 11.85 28.68 18.32
C SER A 481 12.02 27.17 18.05
N SER A 482 12.88 26.83 17.10
CA SER A 482 13.23 25.44 16.78
C SER A 482 13.75 24.64 17.98
N GLU A 483 14.42 25.29 18.93
CA GLU A 483 14.98 24.65 20.12
C GLU A 483 13.89 24.07 21.03
N LEU A 484 12.77 24.79 21.18
CA LEU A 484 11.63 24.30 21.97
C LEU A 484 10.97 23.09 21.30
N ILE A 485 10.90 23.06 19.97
CA ILE A 485 10.39 21.91 19.22
C ILE A 485 11.31 20.69 19.38
N LEU A 486 12.64 20.91 19.28
CA LEU A 486 13.63 19.85 19.49
C LEU A 486 13.59 19.32 20.94
N GLN A 487 13.38 20.19 21.93
CA GLN A 487 13.20 19.78 23.32
C GLN A 487 11.93 18.95 23.51
N TYR A 488 10.80 19.38 22.93
CA TYR A 488 9.56 18.62 22.95
C TYR A 488 9.75 17.24 22.34
N LEU A 489 10.31 17.17 21.12
CA LEU A 489 10.64 15.93 20.44
C LEU A 489 11.51 15.01 21.29
N HIS A 490 12.53 15.51 21.98
CA HIS A 490 13.39 14.68 22.85
C HIS A 490 12.65 14.08 24.05
N THR A 491 11.64 14.77 24.58
CA THR A 491 10.87 14.31 25.76
C THR A 491 9.74 13.35 25.42
N GLN A 492 9.19 13.45 24.20
CA GLN A 492 8.15 12.56 23.70
C GLN A 492 8.70 11.16 23.39
N LYS A 493 7.88 10.15 23.62
CA LYS A 493 8.18 8.76 23.29
C LYS A 493 7.15 8.24 22.29
N PHE A 494 7.55 8.12 21.04
CA PHE A 494 6.71 7.61 19.96
C PHE A 494 6.86 6.10 19.83
N SER A 495 5.78 5.42 19.42
CA SER A 495 5.84 3.99 19.08
C SER A 495 6.74 3.77 17.87
N GLN A 496 7.55 2.70 17.91
CA GLN A 496 8.38 2.27 16.80
C GLN A 496 7.56 1.81 15.58
N ALA A 497 6.25 1.58 15.75
CA ALA A 497 5.33 1.29 14.67
C ALA A 497 5.12 2.46 13.70
N ASN A 498 5.43 3.70 14.09
CA ASN A 498 5.39 4.83 13.18
C ASN A 498 6.59 4.81 12.23
N SER A 499 6.55 3.97 11.19
CA SER A 499 7.65 3.81 10.22
C SER A 499 8.04 5.11 9.50
N ASN A 500 7.06 5.96 9.21
CA ASN A 500 7.28 7.26 8.56
C ASN A 500 7.74 8.36 9.56
N PHE A 501 7.72 8.06 10.87
CA PHE A 501 8.11 8.94 11.97
C PHE A 501 9.33 8.33 12.67
N ASP A 502 10.53 8.56 12.13
CA ASP A 502 11.76 8.29 12.89
C ASP A 502 12.16 9.54 13.65
N GLN A 503 12.00 9.51 14.98
CA GLN A 503 12.29 10.63 15.86
C GLN A 503 13.73 11.12 15.75
N LYS A 504 14.71 10.22 15.53
CA LYS A 504 16.12 10.60 15.41
C LYS A 504 16.36 11.33 14.09
N ASN A 505 15.84 10.81 12.99
CA ASN A 505 15.96 11.44 11.68
C ASN A 505 15.23 12.77 11.62
N LEU A 506 14.04 12.87 12.24
CA LEU A 506 13.28 14.12 12.34
C LEU A 506 14.05 15.20 13.10
N VAL A 507 14.62 14.84 14.25
CA VAL A 507 15.46 15.75 15.06
C VAL A 507 16.69 16.20 14.27
N GLN A 508 17.35 15.28 13.56
CA GLN A 508 18.52 15.63 12.76
C GLN A 508 18.14 16.55 11.58
N TYR A 509 17.05 16.25 10.89
CA TYR A 509 16.54 17.10 9.80
C TYR A 509 16.25 18.53 10.23
N ILE A 510 15.57 18.71 11.37
CA ILE A 510 15.28 20.06 11.89
C ILE A 510 16.59 20.81 12.18
N LYS A 511 17.58 20.14 12.81
CA LYS A 511 18.88 20.77 13.10
C LYS A 511 19.60 21.21 11.83
N ASP A 512 19.69 20.33 10.83
CA ASP A 512 20.43 20.63 9.61
C ASP A 512 19.77 21.80 8.84
N ILE A 513 18.42 21.84 8.78
CA ILE A 513 17.69 22.94 8.11
C ILE A 513 17.90 24.27 8.85
N VAL A 514 17.89 24.25 10.19
CA VAL A 514 18.16 25.42 11.04
C VAL A 514 19.59 25.95 10.83
N GLU A 515 20.59 25.08 10.69
CA GLU A 515 21.96 25.48 10.35
C GLU A 515 22.04 26.20 9.00
N PHE A 516 21.16 25.88 8.06
CA PHE A 516 21.04 26.59 6.77
C PHE A 516 20.26 27.91 6.85
N GLY A 517 19.75 28.28 8.03
CA GLY A 517 18.96 29.49 8.24
C GLY A 517 17.49 29.37 7.81
N GLU A 518 17.02 28.16 7.54
CA GLU A 518 15.61 27.84 7.23
C GLU A 518 14.93 27.20 8.47
N LEU A 519 13.60 27.13 8.53
CA LEU A 519 12.84 26.46 9.62
C LEU A 519 13.15 26.91 11.07
N ASN A 520 13.69 28.12 11.24
CA ASN A 520 14.02 28.68 12.55
C ASN A 520 12.78 28.99 13.40
N LYS A 521 11.61 29.09 12.76
CA LYS A 521 10.35 29.42 13.41
C LYS A 521 9.33 28.31 13.22
N TRP A 522 8.49 28.17 14.22
CA TRP A 522 7.39 27.23 14.22
C TRP A 522 6.10 27.90 14.63
N SER A 523 5.03 27.46 14.01
CA SER A 523 3.67 27.64 14.49
C SER A 523 3.31 26.39 15.29
N VAL A 524 2.77 26.55 16.50
CA VAL A 524 2.27 25.44 17.30
C VAL A 524 0.80 25.65 17.56
N ALA A 525 -0.03 24.72 17.14
CA ALA A 525 -1.48 24.80 17.31
C ALA A 525 -2.02 23.63 18.13
N ILE A 526 -2.79 23.93 19.17
CA ILE A 526 -3.59 22.97 19.91
C ILE A 526 -4.99 23.00 19.30
N MET A 527 -5.30 21.93 18.57
CA MET A 527 -6.54 21.80 17.83
C MET A 527 -7.68 21.50 18.79
N SER A 528 -8.79 22.20 18.61
CA SER A 528 -9.97 22.04 19.46
C SER A 528 -11.23 22.22 18.65
N ASN A 529 -12.23 21.38 18.93
CA ASN A 529 -13.59 21.61 18.45
C ASN A 529 -14.24 22.78 19.20
N LYS A 530 -15.32 23.33 18.65
CA LYS A 530 -16.10 24.42 19.30
C LYS A 530 -16.91 23.94 20.51
N SER A 531 -17.10 22.62 20.64
CA SER A 531 -17.84 21.95 21.70
C SER A 531 -17.31 20.54 21.90
N GLY A 532 -17.54 19.96 23.08
CA GLY A 532 -17.17 18.58 23.41
C GLY A 532 -16.85 18.41 24.89
N THR A 533 -16.09 17.36 25.20
CA THR A 533 -15.59 17.15 26.57
C THR A 533 -14.43 18.12 26.84
N PRO A 534 -14.49 19.00 27.86
CA PRO A 534 -13.42 19.94 28.14
C PRO A 534 -12.15 19.24 28.64
N LEU A 535 -11.00 19.81 28.30
CA LEU A 535 -9.67 19.45 28.78
C LEU A 535 -8.94 20.73 29.16
N ASP A 536 -8.38 20.76 30.37
CA ASP A 536 -7.50 21.84 30.79
C ASP A 536 -6.09 21.62 30.24
N VAL A 537 -5.59 22.61 29.52
CA VAL A 537 -4.28 22.63 28.89
C VAL A 537 -3.59 23.91 29.32
N ALA A 538 -2.73 23.80 30.33
CA ALA A 538 -2.00 24.92 30.93
C ALA A 538 -2.91 26.09 31.41
N GLY A 539 -4.10 25.81 31.94
CA GLY A 539 -5.04 26.84 32.41
C GLY A 539 -5.95 27.39 31.31
N LYS A 540 -5.95 26.79 30.12
CA LYS A 540 -6.88 27.07 29.02
C LYS A 540 -7.77 25.86 28.76
N THR A 541 -9.06 26.11 28.54
CA THR A 541 -10.00 25.06 28.17
C THR A 541 -9.95 24.83 26.67
N VAL A 542 -9.62 23.61 26.27
CA VAL A 542 -9.83 23.07 24.92
C VAL A 542 -10.79 21.89 24.98
N TYR A 543 -11.31 21.43 23.85
CA TYR A 543 -12.24 20.31 23.78
C TYR A 543 -11.57 19.09 23.16
N LYS A 544 -11.72 17.95 23.84
CA LYS A 544 -11.23 16.65 23.37
C LYS A 544 -11.90 16.27 22.06
N MET A 545 -11.15 15.59 21.21
CA MET A 545 -11.62 15.03 19.96
C MET A 545 -11.88 13.53 20.11
N ASP A 546 -13.09 13.13 19.75
CA ASP A 546 -13.41 11.72 19.63
C ASP A 546 -12.85 11.13 18.33
N ARG A 547 -12.27 9.94 18.45
CA ARG A 547 -11.61 9.22 17.36
C ARG A 547 -11.88 7.72 17.50
N SER A 548 -11.63 6.99 16.42
CA SER A 548 -11.68 5.53 16.39
C SER A 548 -10.33 4.97 15.96
N ILE A 549 -10.05 3.72 16.33
CA ILE A 549 -8.86 2.99 15.88
C ILE A 549 -9.24 1.97 14.81
N MET A 550 -8.26 1.60 14.00
CA MET A 550 -8.44 0.52 13.04
C MET A 550 -8.38 -0.85 13.74
N LYS A 551 -9.41 -1.68 13.54
CA LYS A 551 -9.54 -3.05 14.05
C LYS A 551 -8.46 -3.99 13.51
N ARG A 552 -7.89 -3.70 12.34
CA ARG A 552 -7.14 -4.67 11.50
C ARG A 552 -5.73 -4.21 11.12
N THR A 553 -5.13 -3.38 11.97
CA THR A 553 -3.77 -2.87 11.77
C THR A 553 -2.83 -3.53 12.77
N TYR A 554 -1.70 -4.02 12.28
CA TYR A 554 -0.68 -4.72 13.05
C TYR A 554 0.70 -4.19 12.70
N SER A 555 1.57 -4.02 13.70
CA SER A 555 2.96 -3.63 13.50
C SER A 555 3.91 -4.61 14.16
N GLU A 556 4.84 -5.16 13.38
CA GLU A 556 5.93 -6.01 13.88
C GLU A 556 6.94 -5.22 14.73
N ARG A 557 7.02 -3.90 14.53
CA ARG A 557 7.95 -3.02 15.27
C ARG A 557 7.46 -2.72 16.68
N ASP A 558 6.15 -2.78 16.90
CA ASP A 558 5.54 -2.56 18.21
C ASP A 558 4.15 -3.22 18.27
N LEU A 559 4.10 -4.40 18.90
CA LEU A 559 2.91 -5.24 19.00
C LEU A 559 1.79 -4.63 19.87
N GLU A 560 2.14 -3.68 20.74
CA GLU A 560 1.21 -3.03 21.66
C GLU A 560 0.63 -1.74 21.08
N ALA A 561 1.06 -1.34 19.88
CA ALA A 561 0.60 -0.12 19.23
C ALA A 561 -0.70 -0.34 18.45
N SER A 562 -1.57 0.65 18.48
CA SER A 562 -2.83 0.70 17.75
C SER A 562 -2.85 1.89 16.79
N HIS A 563 -3.41 1.70 15.60
CA HIS A 563 -3.49 2.76 14.59
C HIS A 563 -4.72 3.64 14.80
N ILE A 564 -4.52 4.93 15.11
CA ILE A 564 -5.58 5.88 15.51
C ILE A 564 -6.24 6.62 14.33
N LYS A 565 -6.01 6.15 13.10
CA LYS A 565 -6.40 6.80 11.82
C LYS A 565 -5.80 8.21 11.68
N VAL A 566 -5.90 8.76 10.47
CA VAL A 566 -5.47 10.13 10.19
C VAL A 566 -6.17 11.09 11.16
N ILE A 567 -5.37 11.88 11.90
CA ILE A 567 -5.87 12.78 12.95
C ILE A 567 -6.16 14.19 12.42
N THR A 568 -5.55 14.54 11.29
CA THR A 568 -5.65 15.85 10.63
C THR A 568 -6.77 15.89 9.59
N VAL A 569 -7.31 17.08 9.34
CA VAL A 569 -8.07 17.39 8.12
C VAL A 569 -7.33 18.46 7.31
N PRO A 570 -7.48 18.53 5.98
CA PRO A 570 -6.65 19.41 5.14
C PRO A 570 -6.70 20.89 5.52
N LYS A 571 -7.87 21.35 5.99
CA LYS A 571 -8.02 22.73 6.44
C LYS A 571 -7.12 23.07 7.62
N ASP A 572 -6.75 22.10 8.47
CA ASP A 572 -5.91 22.33 9.65
C ASP A 572 -4.54 22.92 9.27
N GLU A 573 -4.04 22.65 8.05
CA GLU A 573 -2.79 23.22 7.56
C GLU A 573 -2.87 24.73 7.27
N PHE A 574 -4.05 25.33 7.28
CA PHE A 574 -4.28 26.77 7.03
C PHE A 574 -4.27 27.59 8.32
N ILE A 575 -4.27 26.95 9.50
CA ILE A 575 -4.45 27.63 10.80
C ILE A 575 -3.47 28.79 11.01
N ASP A 576 -2.24 28.66 10.52
CA ASP A 576 -1.16 29.62 10.72
C ASP A 576 -0.88 30.49 9.49
N LEU A 577 -1.70 30.43 8.44
CA LEU A 577 -1.40 31.05 7.14
C LEU A 577 -2.24 32.27 6.80
N LYS A 578 -3.08 32.78 7.70
CA LYS A 578 -3.91 33.96 7.45
C LYS A 578 -3.09 35.17 6.97
N ASP A 579 -1.84 35.29 7.41
CA ASP A 579 -0.89 36.33 7.03
C ASP A 579 -0.27 36.15 5.63
N CYS A 580 -0.41 34.97 5.02
CA CYS A 580 0.11 34.65 3.69
C CYS A 580 -0.88 34.96 2.57
N PHE A 581 -2.12 35.35 2.91
CA PHE A 581 -3.17 35.67 1.97
C PHE A 581 -3.27 37.17 1.73
N ALA A 582 -3.52 37.55 0.47
CA ALA A 582 -3.54 38.95 0.04
C ALA A 582 -4.71 39.76 0.63
N ASP A 583 -5.81 39.09 0.96
CA ASP A 583 -7.01 39.71 1.51
C ASP A 583 -7.15 39.40 3.01
N PRO A 584 -6.86 40.37 3.89
CA PRO A 584 -6.96 40.17 5.34
C PRO A 584 -8.41 40.06 5.84
N THR A 585 -9.41 40.31 4.98
CA THR A 585 -10.83 40.25 5.34
C THR A 585 -11.40 38.84 5.32
N TRP A 586 -10.68 37.86 4.76
CA TRP A 586 -11.14 36.48 4.72
C TRP A 586 -11.27 35.90 6.12
N ARG A 587 -12.45 35.33 6.39
CA ARG A 587 -12.83 34.82 7.70
C ARG A 587 -12.81 33.31 7.75
N SER A 588 -13.08 32.61 6.63
CA SER A 588 -13.03 31.15 6.58
C SER A 588 -11.93 30.61 5.68
N VAL A 589 -11.56 29.35 5.91
CA VAL A 589 -10.57 28.63 5.09
C VAL A 589 -11.10 28.39 3.67
N GLU A 590 -12.40 28.11 3.50
CA GLU A 590 -13.00 27.88 2.18
C GLU A 590 -12.83 29.10 1.26
N GLN A 591 -13.02 30.33 1.79
CA GLN A 591 -12.80 31.56 1.03
C GLN A 591 -11.35 31.65 0.52
N ALA A 592 -10.40 31.27 1.36
CA ALA A 592 -9.00 31.24 0.99
C ALA A 592 -8.70 30.18 -0.09
N ILE A 593 -9.27 28.98 0.01
CA ILE A 593 -9.09 27.88 -0.96
C ILE A 593 -9.73 28.21 -2.32
N GLU A 594 -10.93 28.79 -2.32
CA GLU A 594 -11.66 29.13 -3.55
C GLU A 594 -10.91 30.17 -4.39
N SER A 595 -10.21 31.09 -3.73
CA SER A 595 -9.35 32.09 -4.39
C SER A 595 -8.12 31.47 -5.09
N MET A 596 -7.73 30.24 -4.72
CA MET A 596 -6.57 29.59 -5.29
C MET A 596 -6.90 28.91 -6.63
N PRO A 597 -5.96 28.93 -7.59
CA PRO A 597 -6.04 28.09 -8.78
C PRO A 597 -6.22 26.62 -8.40
N THR A 598 -7.07 25.89 -9.11
CA THR A 598 -7.35 24.47 -8.84
C THR A 598 -6.07 23.62 -8.79
N SER A 599 -5.08 23.95 -9.61
CA SER A 599 -3.77 23.30 -9.64
C SER A 599 -2.95 23.44 -8.35
N LYS A 600 -3.27 24.41 -7.49
CA LYS A 600 -2.61 24.64 -6.19
C LYS A 600 -3.40 24.12 -4.99
N ARG A 601 -4.56 23.48 -5.21
CA ARG A 601 -5.45 23.01 -4.12
C ARG A 601 -5.05 21.66 -3.51
N SER A 602 -4.17 20.88 -4.15
CA SER A 602 -3.65 19.65 -3.52
C SER A 602 -2.76 20.00 -2.34
N GLU A 603 -2.88 19.29 -1.20
CA GLU A 603 -2.10 19.55 0.01
C GLU A 603 -0.59 19.62 -0.25
N MET A 604 -0.07 18.73 -1.10
CA MET A 604 1.36 18.71 -1.43
C MET A 604 1.79 19.97 -2.20
N VAL A 605 1.09 20.34 -3.27
CA VAL A 605 1.40 21.57 -4.02
C VAL A 605 1.21 22.81 -3.15
N PHE A 606 0.25 22.78 -2.23
CA PHE A 606 0.04 23.85 -1.26
C PHE A 606 1.23 24.03 -0.32
N ARG A 607 1.77 22.95 0.28
CA ARG A 607 3.00 22.99 1.09
C ARG A 607 4.22 23.46 0.30
N GLN A 608 4.22 23.24 -1.02
CA GLN A 608 5.30 23.67 -1.91
C GLN A 608 5.22 25.13 -2.34
N THR A 609 4.01 25.67 -2.47
CA THR A 609 3.82 26.96 -3.16
C THR A 609 3.29 28.09 -2.27
N VAL A 610 2.71 27.77 -1.10
CA VAL A 610 2.03 28.75 -0.24
C VAL A 610 2.70 28.88 1.13
N ARG A 611 3.14 27.77 1.74
CA ARG A 611 3.71 27.80 3.10
C ARG A 611 5.11 28.48 3.12
N PRO A 612 5.38 29.44 4.03
CA PRO A 612 6.69 30.08 4.14
C PRO A 612 7.82 29.10 4.51
N GLN A 613 8.99 29.28 3.90
CA GLN A 613 10.15 28.39 4.09
C GLN A 613 10.77 28.45 5.49
N ASP A 614 10.61 29.56 6.21
CA ASP A 614 11.15 29.75 7.56
C ASP A 614 10.22 29.22 8.65
N ARG A 615 9.01 28.74 8.30
CA ARG A 615 7.94 28.42 9.25
C ARG A 615 7.38 26.99 9.12
N GLY A 616 7.76 26.14 10.08
CA GLY A 616 7.13 24.83 10.30
C GLY A 616 5.81 24.94 11.05
N LEU A 617 4.97 23.90 11.00
CA LEU A 617 3.72 23.83 11.77
C LEU A 617 3.66 22.52 12.57
N LEU A 618 3.42 22.62 13.87
CA LEU A 618 3.16 21.53 14.79
C LEU A 618 1.70 21.59 15.25
N LEU A 619 0.93 20.53 14.97
CA LEU A 619 -0.45 20.38 15.38
C LEU A 619 -0.55 19.34 16.49
N LEU A 620 -1.21 19.71 17.59
CA LEU A 620 -1.45 18.87 18.76
C LEU A 620 -2.96 18.63 18.89
N TYR A 621 -3.36 17.37 18.90
CA TYR A 621 -4.76 16.95 18.94
C TYR A 621 -5.07 16.29 20.29
N PRO A 622 -5.84 16.93 21.20
CA PRO A 622 -6.27 16.31 22.45
C PRO A 622 -7.32 15.23 22.13
N ILE A 623 -6.93 13.96 22.18
CA ILE A 623 -7.80 12.83 21.84
C ILE A 623 -8.41 12.23 23.11
N ASN A 624 -9.72 11.98 23.05
CA ASN A 624 -10.44 11.31 24.12
C ASN A 624 -10.00 9.84 24.22
N GLY A 625 -9.46 9.45 25.36
CA GLY A 625 -9.01 8.09 25.63
C GLY A 625 -10.16 7.11 25.87
N ASN A 626 -11.37 7.60 26.16
CA ASN A 626 -12.53 6.78 26.43
C ASN A 626 -13.75 7.35 25.69
N THR A 627 -13.79 7.09 24.39
CA THR A 627 -14.89 7.53 23.53
C THR A 627 -16.15 6.71 23.84
N GLN A 628 -17.03 7.26 24.69
CA GLN A 628 -18.39 6.75 24.86
C GLN A 628 -19.26 7.39 23.78
N MET A 629 -19.49 6.66 22.69
CA MET A 629 -20.44 7.08 21.66
C MET A 629 -21.65 6.17 21.67
N SER A 630 -22.84 6.75 21.48
CA SER A 630 -24.05 5.97 21.20
C SER A 630 -23.92 5.24 19.86
N ASP A 631 -24.62 4.12 19.65
CA ASP A 631 -24.56 3.36 18.39
C ASP A 631 -24.96 4.23 17.17
N SER A 632 -25.87 5.20 17.35
CA SER A 632 -26.25 6.13 16.28
C SER A 632 -25.15 7.17 15.97
N GLU A 633 -24.47 7.69 16.99
CA GLU A 633 -23.32 8.60 16.78
C GLU A 633 -22.12 7.85 16.22
N TYR A 634 -21.96 6.57 16.57
CA TYR A 634 -20.94 5.72 15.99
C TYR A 634 -21.19 5.49 14.50
N GLN A 635 -22.44 5.24 14.10
CA GLN A 635 -22.85 5.08 12.70
C GLN A 635 -22.80 6.39 11.89
N GLN A 636 -23.01 7.55 12.52
CA GLN A 636 -22.92 8.86 11.85
C GLN A 636 -21.51 9.43 11.77
N ASN A 637 -20.68 9.23 12.80
CA ASN A 637 -19.34 9.83 12.89
C ASN A 637 -18.23 8.92 12.34
N PHE A 638 -18.51 7.64 12.13
CA PHE A 638 -17.54 6.69 11.58
C PHE A 638 -18.10 5.97 10.37
N GLU A 639 -17.32 5.99 9.29
CA GLU A 639 -17.75 5.49 7.99
C GLU A 639 -17.92 3.97 7.92
N SER A 640 -17.35 3.16 8.84
CA SER A 640 -17.82 1.77 9.00
C SER A 640 -17.51 1.03 10.31
N GLU A 641 -18.50 0.24 10.73
CA GLU A 641 -18.41 -0.76 11.80
C GLU A 641 -17.45 -1.93 11.48
N ALA A 642 -17.07 -2.14 10.22
CA ALA A 642 -16.32 -3.32 9.78
C ALA A 642 -14.81 -3.23 10.00
N MET A 643 -14.27 -2.01 10.06
CA MET A 643 -12.83 -1.72 10.15
C MET A 643 -12.44 -0.85 11.34
N THR A 644 -13.37 -0.14 11.98
CA THR A 644 -13.03 0.71 13.14
C THR A 644 -13.59 0.15 14.44
N MET A 645 -12.92 0.46 15.55
CA MET A 645 -13.42 0.26 16.91
C MET A 645 -13.20 1.53 17.74
N GLN A 646 -14.00 1.68 18.79
CA GLN A 646 -13.85 2.76 19.76
C GLN A 646 -12.48 2.69 20.44
N ILE A 647 -11.92 3.86 20.73
CA ILE A 647 -10.72 3.98 21.54
C ILE A 647 -11.08 3.58 22.98
N LYS A 648 -10.39 2.55 23.47
CA LYS A 648 -10.42 2.13 24.87
C LYS A 648 -9.03 2.26 25.45
N SER A 649 -8.72 3.46 25.90
CA SER A 649 -7.52 3.78 26.64
C SER A 649 -7.86 4.16 28.08
N LYS A 650 -6.90 3.96 28.98
CA LYS A 650 -7.02 4.37 30.37
C LYS A 650 -6.79 5.87 30.57
N ARG A 651 -6.26 6.56 29.57
CA ARG A 651 -5.97 8.00 29.63
C ARG A 651 -6.17 8.68 28.28
N ASP A 652 -6.55 9.96 28.34
CA ASP A 652 -6.50 10.87 27.21
C ASP A 652 -5.05 11.08 26.74
N PHE A 653 -4.86 11.40 25.48
CA PHE A 653 -3.53 11.55 24.89
C PHE A 653 -3.52 12.59 23.80
N PHE A 654 -2.33 13.00 23.36
CA PHE A 654 -2.17 13.94 22.26
C PHE A 654 -1.72 13.21 21.00
N GLY A 655 -2.48 13.35 19.91
CA GLY A 655 -2.00 13.09 18.56
C GLY A 655 -1.08 14.22 18.11
N VAL A 656 0.00 13.91 17.40
CA VAL A 656 1.01 14.88 17.00
C VAL A 656 1.18 14.85 15.48
N CYS A 657 1.17 16.03 14.86
CA CYS A 657 1.41 16.18 13.43
C CYS A 657 2.42 17.30 13.17
N PHE A 658 3.47 17.01 12.41
CA PHE A 658 4.45 17.97 11.91
C PHE A 658 4.20 18.22 10.43
N ILE A 659 4.17 19.49 10.04
CA ILE A 659 4.05 19.92 8.64
C ILE A 659 5.27 20.77 8.34
N PHE A 660 6.01 20.33 7.33
CA PHE A 660 7.26 20.96 6.92
C PHE A 660 7.06 21.80 5.65
N PRO A 661 7.62 23.01 5.59
CA PRO A 661 7.67 23.76 4.34
C PRO A 661 8.64 23.10 3.36
N THR A 662 8.62 23.55 2.11
CA THR A 662 9.63 23.14 1.13
C THR A 662 10.92 23.90 1.34
N THR A 663 12.05 23.20 1.44
CA THR A 663 13.38 23.81 1.56
C THR A 663 13.90 24.31 0.21
N SER A 664 14.71 25.37 0.22
CA SER A 664 15.43 25.84 -0.98
C SER A 664 16.63 24.94 -1.33
N LYS A 665 17.04 24.07 -0.40
CA LYS A 665 18.22 23.22 -0.55
C LYS A 665 17.93 22.00 -1.41
N ARG A 666 18.96 21.60 -2.18
CA ARG A 666 18.90 20.34 -2.90
C ARG A 666 18.73 19.21 -1.89
N PRO A 667 17.82 18.27 -2.11
CA PRO A 667 17.59 17.19 -1.17
C PRO A 667 18.85 16.32 -0.90
N ASN A 668 19.89 16.37 -1.76
CA ASN A 668 21.20 15.73 -1.55
C ASN A 668 22.00 16.29 -0.35
N THR A 669 21.54 17.40 0.23
CA THR A 669 22.21 18.06 1.36
C THR A 669 22.07 17.24 2.65
N PHE A 670 21.00 16.48 2.80
CA PHE A 670 20.67 15.75 4.02
C PHE A 670 21.06 14.27 3.86
N LYS A 671 22.14 13.84 4.51
CA LYS A 671 22.63 12.45 4.47
C LYS A 671 22.25 11.77 5.79
N TYR A 672 21.17 11.01 5.79
CA TYR A 672 20.78 10.20 6.95
C TYR A 672 20.83 8.73 6.61
N VAL A 673 21.38 7.92 7.50
CA VAL A 673 21.38 6.47 7.33
C VAL A 673 19.98 5.99 7.70
N VAL A 674 19.20 5.62 6.69
CA VAL A 674 17.90 4.98 6.91
C VAL A 674 18.15 3.51 7.25
N ASN A 675 18.21 3.22 8.55
CA ASN A 675 18.34 1.89 9.13
C ASN A 675 19.49 1.02 8.56
N GLU A 676 20.62 1.02 9.28
CA GLU A 676 21.28 -0.27 9.52
C GLU A 676 20.25 -1.18 10.20
N THR A 677 19.80 -2.22 9.51
CA THR A 677 19.13 -3.33 10.19
C THR A 677 19.87 -4.61 9.85
N VAL A 678 20.25 -5.29 10.94
CA VAL A 678 20.85 -6.62 11.07
C VAL A 678 20.21 -7.65 10.15
#